data_AF-A0A7H8QA57-F1
#
_entry.id   AF-A0A7H8QA57-F1
#
_cell.length_a   1.000
_cell.length_b   1.000
_cell.length_c   1.000
_cell.angle_alpha   90.00
_cell.angle_beta   90.00
_cell.angle_gamma   90.00
#
_symmetry.space_group_name_H-M   'P 1'
#
loop_
_entity.id
_entity.type
_entity.pdbx_description
1 polymer ?
#
loop_
_entity_poly.entity_id
_entity_poly.type
_entity_poly.pdbx_seq_one_letter_code
_entity_poly.pdbx_strand_id
1 'polypeptide(L)'
;MKTVLKLKWPITIGMIILTVALFLLAPNLTEQAEEAGSFQLSQDASSQMAATILADADAADQTISLVIPLEKELDEPMRETLAGMAKDIEVLGEPVTSVLNPVESADLEEQLVSEDQKTILIPVTVDGTDEEVNAVADEIRETVIPEDMTAYVTGEAIINNDVNISAQEGLKRTEIITVVLIFGLLLAVFRSIVTPFIPLVAVGISYLLSQSIVAFLIDWVGFPVSNYTQIFLVAILFGIGTDYCILLLSRYKEELSAGHGVEEAIVNTYKTAGRTLLISGIAVFIGFFAIGFAEFPIFKSAVAVAVGIFVLLLVLFTVVPFFMALLKEKLFWPAKKSAGHKDSNLWIQMSKLSINRPLLSMLVVAVITVPLLFTYNNSLSFNTVDEIGSDYESVKGLRAIEDGFGKGDSLPIEVIVKSDETLTTEAIVPYFEEVSREIEKIDGVEGVRSITRPTGEVIEDLYADKQLGLLSEGLTEAGSGLGEVQAGLTEIQTNLAGISEQTRGANGIGEAAAGLEQLNSQLGLVTQGLQQTGNVQQTVGALPQISGGLTEIQQGLAGAAGQTGELGAGLMQLSEGVGASNAGLVEIQNGLAEAAEMMQNMSDSKTVRDTGLFIPEGTLEGDEFAQVLDRYTFAEGTGMKMEVILSDDPYSPAAIDTTAKIKDAVERTVTATPLEEADIAYGGISSINNDLQDVSSSDFTNTVTIMLISLFVILAIMFRSLIMPLYMIGSLLLTYYTSIAIAELIFVNGLGYDGISWAVPFFGFVMLVALGVDYSIFLLDRFREESANGVSVRDAMRTSMAKMGTVIITAAIILAGTFGAMMPSGVLSLVQIATIVITGLLLYGLIVLPLLIPAISVSFDRGVWWPFGNKKRS
;
A
#
# COMPACT_ATOMS: atom_id res chain seq x y z
N MET A 1 -37.96 -23.93 -25.19
CA MET A 1 -38.10 -25.18 -24.42
C MET A 1 -38.44 -26.42 -25.27
N LYS A 2 -39.55 -26.47 -26.02
CA LYS A 2 -39.88 -27.64 -26.87
C LYS A 2 -38.74 -28.06 -27.82
N THR A 3 -38.05 -27.10 -28.43
CA THR A 3 -36.87 -27.37 -29.28
C THR A 3 -35.71 -27.98 -28.48
N VAL A 4 -35.42 -27.45 -27.29
CA VAL A 4 -34.39 -27.98 -26.37
C VAL A 4 -34.69 -29.42 -26.00
N LEU A 5 -35.96 -29.76 -25.71
CA LEU A 5 -36.36 -31.12 -25.37
C LEU A 5 -36.24 -32.10 -26.55
N LYS A 6 -36.49 -31.64 -27.78
CA LYS A 6 -36.27 -32.44 -29.00
C LYS A 6 -34.78 -32.71 -29.25
N LEU A 7 -33.93 -31.71 -29.00
CA LEU A 7 -32.48 -31.75 -29.23
C LEU A 7 -31.67 -31.99 -27.95
N LYS A 8 -32.29 -32.56 -26.91
CA LYS A 8 -31.68 -32.64 -25.57
C LYS A 8 -30.34 -33.40 -25.54
N TRP A 9 -30.21 -34.47 -26.33
CA TRP A 9 -28.97 -35.25 -26.44
C TRP A 9 -27.85 -34.48 -27.14
N PRO A 10 -28.01 -33.99 -28.39
CA PRO A 10 -26.94 -33.26 -29.05
C PRO A 10 -26.57 -31.97 -28.32
N ILE A 11 -27.53 -31.26 -27.70
CA ILE A 11 -27.24 -30.05 -26.91
C ILE A 11 -26.39 -30.41 -25.69
N THR A 12 -26.80 -31.40 -24.89
CA THR A 12 -26.09 -31.75 -23.64
C THR A 12 -24.71 -32.34 -23.94
N ILE A 13 -24.61 -33.22 -24.94
CA ILE A 13 -23.31 -33.78 -25.36
C ILE A 13 -22.41 -32.66 -25.90
N GLY A 14 -22.93 -31.77 -26.73
CA GLY A 14 -22.19 -30.61 -27.23
C GLY A 14 -21.70 -29.70 -26.11
N MET A 15 -22.54 -29.44 -25.10
CA MET A 15 -22.14 -28.66 -23.91
C MET A 15 -21.04 -29.34 -23.10
N ILE A 16 -21.14 -30.66 -22.87
CA ILE A 16 -20.09 -31.41 -22.15
C ILE A 16 -18.78 -31.40 -22.93
N ILE A 17 -18.83 -31.68 -24.25
CA ILE A 17 -17.64 -31.64 -25.12
C ILE A 17 -17.04 -30.24 -25.11
N LEU A 18 -17.85 -29.19 -25.24
CA LEU A 18 -17.38 -27.81 -25.19
C LEU A 18 -16.74 -27.48 -23.83
N THR A 19 -17.34 -27.92 -22.73
CA THR A 19 -16.79 -27.72 -21.38
C THR A 19 -15.44 -28.39 -21.23
N VAL A 20 -15.33 -29.65 -21.60
CA VAL A 20 -14.06 -30.40 -21.52
C VAL A 20 -13.01 -29.82 -22.47
N ALA A 21 -13.40 -29.47 -23.69
CA ALA A 21 -12.48 -28.90 -24.68
C ALA A 21 -11.95 -27.53 -24.23
N LEU A 22 -12.82 -26.62 -23.78
CA LEU A 22 -12.40 -25.32 -23.28
C LEU A 22 -11.57 -25.46 -22.00
N PHE A 23 -11.95 -26.33 -21.07
CA PHE A 23 -11.19 -26.54 -19.84
C PHE A 23 -9.77 -27.08 -20.08
N LEU A 24 -9.59 -27.97 -21.06
CA LEU A 24 -8.27 -28.52 -21.38
C LEU A 24 -7.39 -27.58 -22.23
N LEU A 25 -8.01 -26.62 -22.94
CA LEU A 25 -7.30 -25.69 -23.83
C LEU A 25 -7.08 -24.31 -23.19
N ALA A 26 -7.87 -23.95 -22.19
CA ALA A 26 -7.79 -22.66 -21.54
C ALA A 26 -6.53 -22.56 -20.66
N PRO A 27 -5.93 -21.37 -20.55
CA PRO A 27 -4.97 -21.06 -19.51
C PRO A 27 -5.55 -21.31 -18.11
N ASN A 28 -4.66 -21.47 -17.13
CA ASN A 28 -5.06 -21.59 -15.74
C ASN A 28 -5.43 -20.21 -15.19
N LEU A 29 -6.73 -19.98 -14.98
CA LEU A 29 -7.22 -18.72 -14.43
C LEU A 29 -6.62 -18.38 -13.05
N THR A 30 -6.26 -19.40 -12.27
CA THR A 30 -5.67 -19.20 -10.93
C THR A 30 -4.28 -18.60 -11.04
N GLU A 31 -3.47 -19.11 -11.96
CA GLU A 31 -2.11 -18.66 -12.25
C GLU A 31 -2.14 -17.24 -12.87
N GLN A 32 -3.07 -16.99 -13.79
CA GLN A 32 -3.26 -15.64 -14.34
C GLN A 32 -3.71 -14.61 -13.29
N ALA A 33 -4.49 -15.03 -12.29
CA ALA A 33 -4.89 -14.14 -11.20
C ALA A 33 -3.73 -13.84 -10.25
N GLU A 34 -2.83 -14.82 -10.06
CA GLU A 34 -1.59 -14.69 -9.29
C GLU A 34 -0.58 -13.77 -9.99
N GLU A 35 -0.31 -13.98 -11.28
CA GLU A 35 0.54 -13.11 -12.10
C GLU A 35 0.04 -11.66 -12.15
N ALA A 36 -1.28 -11.46 -12.12
CA ALA A 36 -1.87 -10.13 -12.17
C ALA A 36 -1.73 -9.36 -10.84
N GLY A 37 -1.28 -10.00 -9.76
CA GLY A 37 -0.97 -9.37 -8.48
C GLY A 37 -2.17 -8.94 -7.63
N SER A 38 -1.87 -8.54 -6.39
CA SER A 38 -2.83 -8.08 -5.38
C SER A 38 -3.25 -6.61 -5.55
N PHE A 39 -2.43 -5.79 -6.21
CA PHE A 39 -2.66 -4.37 -6.46
C PHE A 39 -2.33 -4.01 -7.92
N GLN A 40 -3.30 -3.41 -8.62
CA GLN A 40 -3.14 -2.96 -10.01
C GLN A 40 -3.40 -1.45 -10.07
N LEU A 41 -2.37 -0.66 -9.79
CA LEU A 41 -2.40 0.79 -9.91
C LEU A 41 -2.12 1.23 -11.36
N SER A 42 -2.57 2.42 -11.75
CA SER A 42 -2.24 3.00 -13.06
C SER A 42 -0.76 3.36 -13.14
N GLN A 43 -0.18 3.36 -14.34
CA GLN A 43 1.20 3.82 -14.56
C GLN A 43 1.42 5.29 -14.14
N ASP A 44 0.34 6.10 -14.13
CA ASP A 44 0.36 7.49 -13.67
C ASP A 44 0.35 7.63 -12.14
N ALA A 45 0.17 6.53 -11.38
CA ALA A 45 0.24 6.57 -9.93
C ALA A 45 1.68 6.79 -9.48
N SER A 46 1.90 7.60 -8.46
CA SER A 46 3.25 8.01 -8.10
C SER A 46 4.11 6.83 -7.62
N SER A 47 3.54 5.85 -6.94
CA SER A 47 4.26 4.63 -6.57
C SER A 47 4.66 3.78 -7.77
N GLN A 48 3.85 3.76 -8.82
CA GLN A 48 4.17 3.06 -10.07
C GLN A 48 5.21 3.83 -10.89
N MET A 49 5.16 5.17 -10.87
CA MET A 49 6.21 6.01 -11.46
C MET A 49 7.55 5.78 -10.76
N ALA A 50 7.58 5.69 -9.43
CA ALA A 50 8.80 5.40 -8.67
C ALA A 50 9.38 4.04 -9.07
N ALA A 51 8.55 3.00 -9.08
CA ALA A 51 8.96 1.66 -9.53
C ALA A 51 9.48 1.67 -10.98
N THR A 52 8.84 2.43 -11.88
CA THR A 52 9.26 2.54 -13.29
C THR A 52 10.60 3.27 -13.42
N ILE A 53 10.78 4.39 -12.72
CA ILE A 53 12.03 5.17 -12.72
C ILE A 53 13.20 4.31 -12.24
N LEU A 54 13.00 3.55 -11.16
CA LEU A 54 14.01 2.65 -10.61
C LEU A 54 14.31 1.48 -11.57
N ALA A 55 13.29 0.87 -12.17
CA ALA A 55 13.45 -0.22 -13.13
C ALA A 55 14.18 0.21 -14.40
N ASP A 56 13.86 1.37 -14.97
CA ASP A 56 14.53 1.92 -16.15
C ASP A 56 16.00 2.28 -15.87
N ALA A 57 16.36 2.47 -14.60
CA ALA A 57 17.70 2.78 -14.14
C ALA A 57 18.50 1.56 -13.66
N ASP A 58 17.97 0.34 -13.80
CA ASP A 58 18.59 -0.89 -13.26
C ASP A 58 18.83 -0.81 -11.74
N ALA A 59 17.86 -0.20 -11.04
CA ALA A 59 17.89 0.09 -9.61
C ALA A 59 16.56 -0.30 -8.92
N ALA A 60 15.81 -1.24 -9.52
CA ALA A 60 14.54 -1.76 -8.98
C ALA A 60 14.74 -2.87 -7.95
N ASP A 61 15.93 -2.95 -7.37
CA ASP A 61 16.27 -3.94 -6.37
C ASP A 61 15.27 -3.92 -5.21
N GLN A 62 14.86 -5.12 -4.80
CA GLN A 62 13.99 -5.29 -3.66
C GLN A 62 14.81 -5.61 -2.41
N THR A 63 14.44 -5.01 -1.28
CA THR A 63 15.08 -5.32 0.00
C THR A 63 14.22 -6.30 0.79
N ILE A 64 14.81 -7.44 1.14
CA ILE A 64 14.29 -8.33 2.19
C ILE A 64 15.14 -8.19 3.44
N SER A 65 14.57 -8.49 4.60
CA SER A 65 15.26 -8.43 5.88
C SER A 65 15.23 -9.78 6.55
N LEU A 66 16.41 -10.30 6.89
CA LEU A 66 16.56 -11.37 7.86
C LEU A 66 16.57 -10.73 9.27
N VAL A 67 15.54 -11.03 10.05
CA VAL A 67 15.29 -10.46 11.37
C VAL A 67 15.57 -11.51 12.44
N ILE A 68 16.45 -11.18 13.37
CA ILE A 68 16.93 -12.11 14.39
C ILE A 68 16.60 -11.53 15.77
N PRO A 69 15.49 -11.98 16.40
CA PRO A 69 15.20 -11.64 17.79
C PRO A 69 16.06 -12.49 18.74
N LEU A 70 16.71 -11.84 19.69
CA LEU A 70 17.53 -12.46 20.73
C LEU A 70 16.82 -12.47 22.08
N GLU A 71 17.06 -13.53 22.86
CA GLU A 71 16.61 -13.58 24.27
C GLU A 71 17.43 -12.69 25.21
N LYS A 72 18.64 -12.29 24.78
CA LYS A 72 19.63 -11.52 25.56
C LYS A 72 20.32 -10.51 24.65
N GLU A 73 20.94 -9.51 25.26
CA GLU A 73 21.77 -8.51 24.57
C GLU A 73 22.87 -9.18 23.73
N LEU A 74 23.19 -8.56 22.59
CA LEU A 74 24.18 -9.01 21.62
C LEU A 74 25.56 -9.25 22.25
N ASP A 75 26.06 -10.47 22.14
CA ASP A 75 27.38 -10.89 22.63
C ASP A 75 28.37 -11.18 21.49
N GLU A 76 29.67 -11.28 21.82
CA GLU A 76 30.74 -11.52 20.83
C GLU A 76 30.54 -12.81 20.00
N PRO A 77 30.16 -13.97 20.57
CA PRO A 77 29.85 -15.16 19.77
C PRO A 77 28.73 -14.92 18.76
N MET A 78 27.70 -14.16 19.13
CA MET A 78 26.62 -13.82 18.21
C MET A 78 27.12 -12.85 17.13
N ARG A 79 27.97 -11.86 17.45
CA ARG A 79 28.61 -10.99 16.43
C ARG A 79 29.35 -11.79 15.36
N GLU A 80 30.16 -12.77 15.76
CA GLU A 80 30.85 -13.66 14.81
C GLU A 80 29.86 -14.47 13.94
N THR A 81 28.74 -14.90 14.53
CA THR A 81 27.69 -15.63 13.82
C THR A 81 26.99 -14.74 12.79
N LEU A 82 26.64 -13.51 13.16
CA LEU A 82 25.99 -12.53 12.28
C LEU A 82 26.89 -12.17 11.08
N ALA A 83 28.18 -11.92 11.31
CA ALA A 83 29.14 -11.67 10.24
C ALA A 83 29.29 -12.89 9.32
N GLY A 84 29.22 -14.11 9.87
CA GLY A 84 29.19 -15.35 9.09
C GLY A 84 27.94 -15.44 8.20
N MET A 85 26.76 -15.17 8.75
CA MET A 85 25.50 -15.18 8.01
C MET A 85 25.48 -14.16 6.88
N ALA A 86 25.85 -12.90 7.15
CA ALA A 86 25.89 -11.86 6.12
C ALA A 86 26.79 -12.27 4.94
N LYS A 87 27.94 -12.88 5.25
CA LYS A 87 28.85 -13.42 4.24
C LYS A 87 28.30 -14.62 3.49
N ASP A 88 27.63 -15.54 4.18
CA ASP A 88 27.03 -16.72 3.55
C ASP A 88 25.91 -16.31 2.59
N ILE A 89 25.14 -15.26 2.92
CA ILE A 89 24.14 -14.65 2.03
C ILE A 89 24.83 -14.00 0.82
N GLU A 90 25.89 -13.22 1.03
CA GLU A 90 26.65 -12.58 -0.06
C GLU A 90 27.23 -13.62 -1.05
N VAL A 91 27.59 -14.81 -0.56
CA VAL A 91 28.12 -15.91 -1.38
C VAL A 91 27.06 -16.59 -2.25
N LEU A 92 25.76 -16.41 -1.98
CA LEU A 92 24.69 -16.90 -2.86
C LEU A 92 24.84 -16.30 -4.27
N GLY A 93 25.33 -15.07 -4.36
CA GLY A 93 25.50 -14.34 -5.61
C GLY A 93 24.17 -13.97 -6.27
N GLU A 94 24.22 -13.57 -7.53
CA GLU A 94 23.05 -13.23 -8.36
C GLU A 94 21.86 -14.18 -8.12
N PRO A 95 20.68 -13.68 -7.71
CA PRO A 95 20.24 -12.26 -7.77
C PRO A 95 20.56 -11.37 -6.55
N VAL A 96 21.35 -11.83 -5.56
CA VAL A 96 21.75 -10.99 -4.42
C VAL A 96 22.81 -9.97 -4.85
N THR A 97 22.48 -8.68 -4.78
CA THR A 97 23.36 -7.57 -5.19
C THR A 97 24.10 -6.93 -4.02
N SER A 98 23.49 -6.88 -2.84
CA SER A 98 24.09 -6.27 -1.64
C SER A 98 23.56 -6.92 -0.36
N VAL A 99 24.43 -7.02 0.65
CA VAL A 99 24.09 -7.50 1.99
C VAL A 99 24.72 -6.56 3.00
N LEU A 100 23.92 -6.00 3.90
CA LEU A 100 24.44 -5.14 4.97
C LEU A 100 24.79 -5.98 6.20
N ASN A 101 26.07 -5.96 6.58
CA ASN A 101 26.56 -6.65 7.76
C ASN A 101 26.38 -5.79 9.02
N PRO A 102 25.55 -6.20 9.99
CA PRO A 102 25.21 -5.38 11.16
C PRO A 102 26.38 -5.15 12.12
N VAL A 103 27.51 -5.85 11.97
CA VAL A 103 28.66 -5.76 12.88
C VAL A 103 29.96 -5.40 12.15
N GLU A 104 29.86 -4.86 10.93
CA GLU A 104 31.03 -4.43 10.15
C GLU A 104 31.61 -3.09 10.64
N SER A 105 30.75 -2.15 11.01
CA SER A 105 31.12 -0.82 11.53
C SER A 105 30.22 -0.41 12.69
N ALA A 106 30.67 0.55 13.49
CA ALA A 106 29.88 1.09 14.61
C ALA A 106 28.59 1.77 14.11
N ASP A 107 28.67 2.47 12.98
CA ASP A 107 27.52 3.17 12.39
C ASP A 107 26.45 2.20 11.88
N LEU A 108 26.87 1.06 11.30
CA LEU A 108 25.94 -0.01 10.89
C LEU A 108 25.35 -0.75 12.08
N GLU A 109 26.12 -0.97 13.15
CA GLU A 109 25.61 -1.60 14.37
C GLU A 109 24.53 -0.72 15.02
N GLU A 110 24.71 0.61 15.03
CA GLU A 110 23.70 1.54 15.55
C GLU A 110 22.41 1.57 14.72
N GLN A 111 22.49 1.32 13.41
CA GLN A 111 21.32 1.29 12.51
C GLN A 111 20.62 -0.07 12.43
N LEU A 112 21.36 -1.16 12.52
CA LEU A 112 20.87 -2.52 12.23
C LEU A 112 20.72 -3.38 13.49
N VAL A 113 21.07 -2.84 14.65
CA VAL A 113 20.82 -3.44 15.96
C VAL A 113 19.98 -2.48 16.79
N SER A 114 18.83 -2.95 17.26
CA SER A 114 17.92 -2.17 18.11
C SER A 114 18.63 -1.60 19.35
N GLU A 115 18.15 -0.49 19.90
CA GLU A 115 18.74 0.15 21.10
C GLU A 115 18.93 -0.80 22.30
N ASP A 116 18.03 -1.79 22.46
CA ASP A 116 18.09 -2.76 23.55
C ASP A 116 18.96 -4.00 23.25
N GLN A 117 19.60 -4.00 22.07
CA GLN A 117 20.46 -5.04 21.52
C GLN A 117 19.80 -6.43 21.39
N LYS A 118 18.48 -6.49 21.19
CA LYS A 118 17.75 -7.76 21.06
C LYS A 118 17.09 -7.99 19.72
N THR A 119 17.01 -7.02 18.83
CA THR A 119 16.56 -7.24 17.46
C THR A 119 17.69 -6.84 16.51
N ILE A 120 18.10 -7.78 15.67
CA ILE A 120 19.09 -7.54 14.62
C ILE A 120 18.45 -7.67 13.25
N LEU A 121 18.85 -6.79 12.34
CA LEU A 121 18.49 -6.82 10.93
C LEU A 121 19.71 -7.15 10.09
N ILE A 122 19.53 -8.03 9.12
CA ILE A 122 20.45 -8.21 7.99
C ILE A 122 19.63 -7.89 6.74
N PRO A 123 19.65 -6.64 6.27
CA PRO A 123 19.09 -6.25 4.98
C PRO A 123 19.83 -6.95 3.83
N VAL A 124 19.05 -7.50 2.91
CA VAL A 124 19.53 -8.18 1.70
C VAL A 124 18.82 -7.55 0.51
N THR A 125 19.62 -6.97 -0.37
CA THR A 125 19.16 -6.37 -1.62
C THR A 125 19.24 -7.43 -2.72
N VAL A 126 18.12 -7.63 -3.40
CA VAL A 126 17.94 -8.65 -4.44
C VAL A 126 17.46 -7.96 -5.70
N ASP A 127 18.22 -8.09 -6.79
CA ASP A 127 17.79 -7.66 -8.12
C ASP A 127 17.01 -8.78 -8.79
N GLY A 128 15.69 -8.59 -8.91
CA GLY A 128 14.86 -9.57 -9.57
C GLY A 128 13.37 -9.39 -9.32
N THR A 129 12.63 -10.33 -9.88
CA THR A 129 11.17 -10.46 -9.71
C THR A 129 10.81 -10.95 -8.30
N ASP A 130 9.55 -10.75 -7.89
CA ASP A 130 9.03 -11.29 -6.63
C ASP A 130 9.29 -12.80 -6.49
N GLU A 131 9.25 -13.57 -7.60
CA GLU A 131 9.54 -15.01 -7.59
C GLU A 131 11.02 -15.29 -7.22
N GLU A 132 11.95 -14.53 -7.80
CA GLU A 132 13.38 -14.63 -7.50
C GLU A 132 13.69 -14.21 -6.06
N VAL A 133 13.06 -13.14 -5.58
CA VAL A 133 13.16 -12.67 -4.19
C VAL A 133 12.67 -13.74 -3.20
N ASN A 134 11.53 -14.37 -3.50
CA ASN A 134 11.01 -15.46 -2.68
C ASN A 134 11.92 -16.70 -2.71
N ALA A 135 12.54 -17.00 -3.85
CA ALA A 135 13.51 -18.09 -3.96
C ALA A 135 14.78 -17.84 -3.13
N VAL A 136 15.30 -16.61 -3.14
CA VAL A 136 16.42 -16.21 -2.26
C VAL A 136 16.03 -16.34 -0.80
N ALA A 137 14.83 -15.87 -0.42
CA ALA A 137 14.34 -15.99 0.94
C ALA A 137 14.26 -17.46 1.41
N ASP A 138 13.79 -18.37 0.55
CA ASP A 138 13.78 -19.81 0.83
C ASP A 138 15.19 -20.40 0.95
N GLU A 139 16.13 -19.98 0.10
CA GLU A 139 17.53 -20.43 0.20
C GLU A 139 18.20 -19.95 1.49
N ILE A 140 17.95 -18.70 1.92
CA ILE A 140 18.41 -18.18 3.21
C ILE A 140 17.87 -19.03 4.36
N ARG A 141 16.57 -19.36 4.34
CA ARG A 141 15.93 -20.21 5.37
C ARG A 141 16.55 -21.59 5.46
N GLU A 142 16.85 -22.20 4.32
CA GLU A 142 17.35 -23.58 4.25
C GLU A 142 18.86 -23.70 4.53
N THR A 143 19.66 -22.68 4.19
CA THR A 143 21.12 -22.80 4.15
C THR A 143 21.87 -21.89 5.13
N VAL A 144 21.31 -20.73 5.47
CA VAL A 144 22.00 -19.71 6.29
C VAL A 144 21.57 -19.78 7.76
N ILE A 145 20.27 -19.97 8.02
CA ILE A 145 19.72 -19.93 9.38
C ILE A 145 20.03 -21.26 10.12
N PRO A 146 20.72 -21.24 11.27
CA PRO A 146 20.96 -22.44 12.08
C PRO A 146 19.66 -23.03 12.65
N GLU A 147 19.56 -24.36 12.72
CA GLU A 147 18.34 -25.05 13.22
C GLU A 147 17.94 -24.68 14.66
N ASP A 148 18.86 -24.19 15.48
CA ASP A 148 18.63 -23.79 16.88
C ASP A 148 18.42 -22.29 17.06
N MET A 149 18.40 -21.50 15.98
CA MET A 149 18.19 -20.06 16.01
C MET A 149 16.75 -19.70 15.59
N THR A 150 16.18 -18.71 16.27
CA THR A 150 14.93 -18.08 15.80
C THR A 150 15.30 -16.90 14.93
N ALA A 151 14.95 -16.98 13.65
CA ALA A 151 15.09 -15.88 12.70
C ALA A 151 13.92 -15.91 11.72
N TYR A 152 13.59 -14.75 11.17
CA TYR A 152 12.46 -14.57 10.27
C TYR A 152 12.92 -13.81 9.04
N VAL A 153 12.56 -14.28 7.84
CA VAL A 153 12.76 -13.52 6.61
C VAL A 153 11.45 -12.79 6.28
N THR A 154 11.53 -11.47 6.19
CA THR A 154 10.39 -10.60 5.88
C THR A 154 10.77 -9.58 4.81
N GLY A 155 9.77 -8.88 4.29
CA GLY A 155 9.89 -7.96 3.17
C GLY A 155 8.57 -7.88 2.40
N GLU A 156 8.40 -6.83 1.61
CA GLU A 156 7.15 -6.58 0.88
C GLU A 156 6.76 -7.75 -0.03
N ALA A 157 7.67 -8.25 -0.88
CA ALA A 157 7.41 -9.36 -1.78
C ALA A 157 7.10 -10.68 -1.04
N ILE A 158 7.71 -10.91 0.13
CA ILE A 158 7.44 -12.12 0.93
C ILE A 158 6.05 -12.05 1.56
N ILE A 159 5.67 -10.90 2.12
CA ILE A 159 4.34 -10.68 2.69
C ILE A 159 3.26 -10.83 1.59
N ASN A 160 3.49 -10.22 0.43
CA ASN A 160 2.57 -10.31 -0.71
C ASN A 160 2.42 -11.76 -1.22
N ASN A 161 3.53 -12.51 -1.29
CA ASN A 161 3.50 -13.92 -1.64
C ASN A 161 2.71 -14.76 -0.62
N ASP A 162 2.94 -14.55 0.69
CA ASP A 162 2.19 -15.22 1.75
C ASP A 162 0.67 -14.96 1.67
N VAL A 163 0.29 -13.72 1.34
CA VAL A 163 -1.12 -13.34 1.10
C VAL A 163 -1.68 -14.08 -0.11
N ASN A 164 -0.93 -14.15 -1.21
CA ASN A 164 -1.34 -14.86 -2.43
C ASN A 164 -1.51 -16.36 -2.17
N ILE A 165 -0.53 -17.00 -1.52
CA ILE A 165 -0.59 -18.42 -1.14
C ILE A 165 -1.80 -18.69 -0.23
N SER A 166 -2.00 -17.86 0.81
CA SER A 166 -3.13 -17.97 1.72
C SER A 166 -4.47 -17.84 0.98
N ALA A 167 -4.58 -16.90 0.05
CA ALA A 167 -5.78 -16.71 -0.76
C ALA A 167 -6.09 -17.93 -1.64
N GLN A 168 -5.07 -18.52 -2.26
CA GLN A 168 -5.24 -19.73 -3.08
C GLN A 168 -5.64 -20.96 -2.25
N GLU A 169 -4.96 -21.19 -1.13
CA GLU A 169 -5.34 -22.26 -0.21
C GLU A 169 -6.75 -22.06 0.34
N GLY A 170 -7.07 -20.82 0.71
CA GLY A 170 -8.38 -20.41 1.19
C GLY A 170 -9.48 -20.64 0.15
N LEU A 171 -9.22 -20.35 -1.12
CA LEU A 171 -10.12 -20.65 -2.23
C LEU A 171 -10.35 -22.16 -2.37
N LYS A 172 -9.28 -22.97 -2.42
CA LYS A 172 -9.37 -24.44 -2.53
C LYS A 172 -10.19 -25.04 -1.38
N ARG A 173 -9.96 -24.57 -0.15
CA ARG A 173 -10.73 -24.97 1.05
C ARG A 173 -12.20 -24.56 0.92
N THR A 174 -12.45 -23.30 0.55
CA THR A 174 -13.79 -22.74 0.38
C THR A 174 -14.61 -23.50 -0.65
N GLU A 175 -14.03 -23.88 -1.79
CA GLU A 175 -14.73 -24.62 -2.85
C GLU A 175 -15.25 -25.98 -2.33
N ILE A 176 -14.38 -26.76 -1.69
CA ILE A 176 -14.74 -28.08 -1.15
C ILE A 176 -15.82 -27.95 -0.07
N ILE A 177 -15.65 -27.02 0.86
CA ILE A 177 -16.62 -26.78 1.95
C ILE A 177 -17.97 -26.35 1.36
N THR A 178 -17.96 -25.45 0.38
CA THR A 178 -19.17 -24.96 -0.30
C THR A 178 -19.93 -26.11 -0.97
N VAL A 179 -19.26 -26.97 -1.74
CA VAL A 179 -19.89 -28.11 -2.40
C VAL A 179 -20.52 -29.07 -1.39
N VAL A 180 -19.80 -29.40 -0.32
CA VAL A 180 -20.29 -30.31 0.74
C VAL A 180 -21.47 -29.70 1.49
N LEU A 181 -21.40 -28.42 1.85
CA LEU A 181 -22.45 -27.69 2.55
C LEU A 181 -23.72 -27.61 1.69
N ILE A 182 -23.59 -27.17 0.43
CA ILE A 182 -24.71 -27.08 -0.52
C ILE A 182 -25.33 -28.45 -0.72
N PHE A 183 -24.53 -29.51 -0.89
CA PHE A 183 -25.05 -30.87 -0.99
C PHE A 183 -25.88 -31.26 0.24
N GLY A 184 -25.35 -31.03 1.44
CA GLY A 184 -26.04 -31.30 2.70
C GLY A 184 -27.35 -30.52 2.86
N LEU A 185 -27.33 -29.24 2.48
CA LEU A 185 -28.50 -28.38 2.56
C LEU A 185 -29.57 -28.76 1.52
N LEU A 186 -29.16 -29.09 0.30
CA LEU A 186 -30.07 -29.61 -0.74
C LEU A 186 -30.70 -30.94 -0.34
N LEU A 187 -29.96 -31.83 0.32
CA LEU A 187 -30.51 -33.06 0.91
C LEU A 187 -31.61 -32.74 1.92
N ALA A 188 -31.39 -31.74 2.78
CA ALA A 188 -32.36 -31.31 3.78
C ALA A 188 -33.62 -30.69 3.14
N VAL A 189 -33.45 -29.84 2.12
CA VAL A 189 -34.54 -29.14 1.42
C VAL A 189 -35.40 -30.10 0.61
N PHE A 190 -34.80 -30.93 -0.24
CA PHE A 190 -35.56 -31.81 -1.13
C PHE A 190 -35.93 -33.16 -0.53
N ARG A 191 -35.25 -33.57 0.55
CA ARG A 191 -35.38 -34.92 1.15
C ARG A 191 -35.22 -36.03 0.10
N SER A 192 -34.35 -35.78 -0.88
CA SER A 192 -34.07 -36.65 -2.01
C SER A 192 -32.57 -36.76 -2.21
N ILE A 193 -32.09 -37.97 -2.49
CA ILE A 193 -30.66 -38.24 -2.72
C ILE A 193 -30.24 -37.81 -4.12
N VAL A 194 -31.14 -37.90 -5.11
CA VAL A 194 -30.82 -37.64 -6.53
C VAL A 194 -30.93 -36.15 -6.86
N THR A 195 -31.89 -35.44 -6.27
CA THR A 195 -32.14 -34.03 -6.60
C THR A 195 -30.91 -33.13 -6.44
N PRO A 196 -30.09 -33.22 -5.36
CA PRO A 196 -28.92 -32.37 -5.15
C PRO A 196 -27.84 -32.44 -6.23
N PHE A 197 -27.72 -33.57 -6.94
CA PHE A 197 -26.72 -33.72 -7.99
C PHE A 197 -27.03 -32.85 -9.21
N ILE A 198 -28.30 -32.55 -9.51
CA ILE A 198 -28.63 -31.71 -10.67
C ILE A 198 -28.08 -30.28 -10.49
N PRO A 199 -28.40 -29.55 -9.41
CA PRO A 199 -27.82 -28.23 -9.17
C PRO A 199 -26.30 -28.25 -9.20
N LEU A 200 -25.66 -29.21 -8.52
CA LEU A 200 -24.19 -29.29 -8.45
C LEU A 200 -23.55 -29.53 -9.82
N VAL A 201 -24.11 -30.42 -10.65
CA VAL A 201 -23.58 -30.65 -12.00
C VAL A 201 -23.83 -29.43 -12.90
N ALA A 202 -25.01 -28.82 -12.82
CA ALA A 202 -25.33 -27.64 -13.63
C ALA A 202 -24.43 -26.45 -13.26
N VAL A 203 -24.26 -26.17 -11.97
CA VAL A 203 -23.37 -25.11 -11.49
C VAL A 203 -21.92 -25.45 -11.80
N GLY A 204 -21.47 -26.69 -11.57
CA GLY A 204 -20.09 -27.11 -11.87
C GLY A 204 -19.74 -26.95 -13.35
N ILE A 205 -20.63 -27.36 -14.27
CA ILE A 205 -20.46 -27.11 -15.71
C ILE A 205 -20.40 -25.60 -16.00
N SER A 206 -21.25 -24.81 -15.34
CA SER A 206 -21.26 -23.36 -15.51
C SER A 206 -19.94 -22.75 -15.04
N TYR A 207 -19.42 -23.18 -13.89
CA TYR A 207 -18.13 -22.76 -13.33
C TYR A 207 -16.97 -23.07 -14.27
N LEU A 208 -16.85 -24.33 -14.72
CA LEU A 208 -15.78 -24.77 -15.62
C LEU A 208 -15.82 -24.02 -16.97
N LEU A 209 -17.01 -23.82 -17.54
CA LEU A 209 -17.13 -23.03 -18.77
C LEU A 209 -16.77 -21.56 -18.54
N SER A 210 -17.21 -20.98 -17.44
CA SER A 210 -17.01 -19.56 -17.17
C SER A 210 -15.55 -19.24 -16.91
N GLN A 211 -14.86 -20.05 -16.09
CA GLN A 211 -13.43 -19.84 -15.84
C GLN A 211 -12.62 -19.96 -17.15
N SER A 212 -12.93 -20.94 -18.01
CA SER A 212 -12.22 -21.11 -19.28
C SER A 212 -12.48 -19.96 -20.25
N ILE A 213 -13.71 -19.45 -20.30
CA ILE A 213 -14.03 -18.28 -21.13
C ILE A 213 -13.32 -17.04 -20.61
N VAL A 214 -13.30 -16.82 -19.28
CA VAL A 214 -12.61 -15.68 -18.68
C VAL A 214 -11.11 -15.76 -18.94
N ALA A 215 -10.48 -16.93 -18.76
CA ALA A 215 -9.07 -17.16 -19.07
C ALA A 215 -8.72 -16.79 -20.53
N PHE A 216 -9.52 -17.22 -21.50
CA PHE A 216 -9.32 -16.80 -22.90
C PHE A 216 -9.53 -15.30 -23.12
N LEU A 217 -10.45 -14.66 -22.41
CA LEU A 217 -10.66 -13.21 -22.52
C LEU A 217 -9.46 -12.43 -21.98
N ILE A 218 -8.77 -12.94 -20.95
CA ILE A 218 -7.54 -12.34 -20.42
C ILE A 218 -6.50 -12.28 -21.55
N ASP A 219 -6.19 -13.42 -22.18
CA ASP A 219 -5.20 -13.49 -23.27
C ASP A 219 -5.59 -12.67 -24.51
N TRP A 220 -6.86 -12.69 -24.91
CA TRP A 220 -7.28 -12.15 -26.20
C TRP A 220 -7.49 -10.64 -26.18
N VAL A 221 -7.97 -10.09 -25.06
CA VAL A 221 -8.37 -8.68 -24.97
C VAL A 221 -7.89 -7.98 -23.71
N GLY A 222 -6.99 -8.60 -22.92
CA GLY A 222 -6.51 -8.03 -21.66
C GLY A 222 -7.63 -7.87 -20.64
N PHE A 223 -8.52 -8.87 -20.53
CA PHE A 223 -9.63 -8.82 -19.59
C PHE A 223 -9.12 -8.73 -18.14
N PRO A 224 -9.69 -7.85 -17.30
CA PRO A 224 -9.19 -7.64 -15.94
C PRO A 224 -9.42 -8.86 -15.05
N VAL A 225 -8.42 -9.21 -14.25
CA VAL A 225 -8.43 -10.35 -13.33
C VAL A 225 -7.78 -9.96 -12.00
N SER A 226 -8.22 -10.59 -10.92
CA SER A 226 -7.66 -10.46 -9.58
C SER A 226 -7.88 -11.76 -8.81
N ASN A 227 -7.21 -11.91 -7.67
CA ASN A 227 -7.43 -13.03 -6.73
C ASN A 227 -8.90 -13.18 -6.30
N TYR A 228 -9.67 -12.08 -6.31
CA TYR A 228 -11.09 -12.08 -5.97
C TYR A 228 -12.00 -12.65 -7.07
N THR A 229 -11.56 -12.60 -8.33
CA THR A 229 -12.36 -12.96 -9.51
C THR A 229 -12.90 -14.39 -9.39
N GLN A 230 -12.03 -15.35 -9.11
CA GLN A 230 -12.39 -16.76 -9.06
C GLN A 230 -13.27 -17.08 -7.85
N ILE A 231 -12.95 -16.49 -6.69
CA ILE A 231 -13.70 -16.67 -5.45
C ILE A 231 -15.15 -16.22 -5.63
N PHE A 232 -15.37 -15.04 -6.20
CA PHE A 232 -16.74 -14.54 -6.43
C PHE A 232 -17.47 -15.30 -7.53
N LEU A 233 -16.75 -15.74 -8.56
CA LEU A 233 -17.32 -16.59 -9.60
C LEU A 233 -17.84 -17.89 -8.98
N VAL A 234 -17.07 -18.54 -8.09
CA VAL A 234 -17.55 -19.71 -7.32
C VAL A 234 -18.74 -19.32 -6.44
N ALA A 235 -18.60 -18.34 -5.55
CA ALA A 235 -19.63 -17.99 -4.57
C ALA A 235 -20.98 -17.62 -5.22
N ILE A 236 -20.97 -16.81 -6.29
CA ILE A 236 -22.19 -16.40 -7.00
C ILE A 236 -22.79 -17.54 -7.82
N LEU A 237 -21.98 -18.29 -8.58
CA LEU A 237 -22.52 -19.38 -9.39
C LEU A 237 -23.12 -20.48 -8.52
N PHE A 238 -22.45 -20.83 -7.42
CA PHE A 238 -22.98 -21.80 -6.48
C PHE A 238 -24.17 -21.28 -5.68
N GLY A 239 -24.16 -20.01 -5.28
CA GLY A 239 -25.28 -19.37 -4.60
C GLY A 239 -26.53 -19.25 -5.49
N ILE A 240 -26.46 -18.37 -6.49
CA ILE A 240 -27.57 -18.06 -7.40
C ILE A 240 -27.94 -19.27 -8.26
N GLY A 241 -26.97 -19.98 -8.81
CA GLY A 241 -27.22 -21.11 -9.69
C GLY A 241 -27.90 -22.28 -8.99
N THR A 242 -27.56 -22.53 -7.73
CA THR A 242 -28.26 -23.53 -6.91
C THR A 242 -29.69 -23.08 -6.62
N ASP A 243 -29.90 -21.83 -6.22
CA ASP A 243 -31.24 -21.30 -5.93
C ASP A 243 -32.16 -21.36 -7.18
N TYR A 244 -31.64 -20.93 -8.32
CA TYR A 244 -32.33 -21.00 -9.60
C TYR A 244 -32.68 -22.44 -10.00
N CYS A 245 -31.79 -23.39 -9.78
CA CYS A 245 -32.10 -24.81 -9.96
C CYS A 245 -33.21 -25.26 -9.00
N ILE A 246 -33.18 -24.85 -7.73
CA ILE A 246 -34.20 -25.22 -6.74
C ILE A 246 -35.57 -24.75 -7.19
N LEU A 247 -35.69 -23.50 -7.65
CA LEU A 247 -36.94 -22.93 -8.15
C LEU A 247 -37.51 -23.73 -9.32
N LEU A 248 -36.65 -24.06 -10.30
CA LEU A 248 -37.04 -24.86 -11.46
C LEU A 248 -37.47 -26.27 -11.06
N LEU A 249 -36.72 -26.93 -10.17
CA LEU A 249 -36.99 -28.29 -9.71
C LEU A 249 -38.24 -28.36 -8.83
N SER A 250 -38.44 -27.38 -7.95
CA SER A 250 -39.63 -27.25 -7.10
C SER A 250 -40.87 -27.05 -7.97
N ARG A 251 -40.81 -26.15 -8.95
CA ARG A 251 -41.92 -25.93 -9.88
C ARG A 251 -42.21 -27.15 -10.76
N TYR A 252 -41.17 -27.83 -11.24
CA TYR A 252 -41.34 -29.09 -11.97
C TYR A 252 -42.02 -30.17 -11.13
N LYS A 253 -41.66 -30.27 -9.84
CA LYS A 253 -42.31 -31.17 -8.88
C LYS A 253 -43.78 -30.83 -8.67
N GLU A 254 -44.13 -29.54 -8.59
CA GLU A 254 -45.52 -29.07 -8.48
C GLU A 254 -46.34 -29.49 -9.70
N GLU A 255 -45.84 -29.28 -10.91
CA GLU A 255 -46.53 -29.61 -12.16
C GLU A 255 -46.73 -31.13 -12.31
N LEU A 256 -45.74 -31.95 -11.94
CA LEU A 256 -45.90 -33.41 -11.88
C LEU A 256 -46.94 -33.83 -10.84
N SER A 257 -46.94 -33.19 -9.67
CA SER A 257 -47.91 -33.48 -8.60
C SER A 257 -49.33 -33.05 -8.97
N ALA A 258 -49.49 -32.06 -9.83
CA ALA A 258 -50.75 -31.63 -10.42
C ALA A 258 -51.28 -32.60 -11.51
N GLY A 259 -50.50 -33.63 -11.87
CA GLY A 259 -50.90 -34.66 -12.82
C GLY A 259 -50.52 -34.38 -14.27
N HIS A 260 -49.71 -33.35 -14.56
CA HIS A 260 -49.23 -33.08 -15.90
C HIS A 260 -48.16 -34.09 -16.34
N GLY A 261 -48.14 -34.42 -17.64
CA GLY A 261 -47.11 -35.31 -18.20
C GLY A 261 -45.72 -34.66 -18.16
N VAL A 262 -44.64 -35.46 -18.14
CA VAL A 262 -43.24 -34.97 -17.98
C VAL A 262 -42.88 -33.83 -18.93
N GLU A 263 -43.16 -33.97 -20.23
CA GLU A 263 -42.81 -32.94 -21.22
C GLU A 263 -43.60 -31.65 -21.00
N GLU A 264 -44.89 -31.78 -20.68
CA GLU A 264 -45.78 -30.66 -20.38
C GLU A 264 -45.38 -29.95 -19.09
N ALA A 265 -45.04 -30.71 -18.04
CA ALA A 265 -44.55 -30.21 -16.77
C ALA A 265 -43.26 -29.40 -16.94
N ILE A 266 -42.31 -29.87 -17.75
CA ILE A 266 -41.09 -29.10 -18.06
C ILE A 266 -41.45 -27.82 -18.82
N VAL A 267 -42.30 -27.89 -19.83
CA VAL A 267 -42.70 -26.69 -20.60
C VAL A 267 -43.41 -25.67 -19.72
N ASN A 268 -44.29 -26.09 -18.81
CA ASN A 268 -45.00 -25.21 -17.89
C ASN A 268 -44.07 -24.59 -16.85
N THR A 269 -43.10 -25.36 -16.36
CA THR A 269 -42.04 -24.90 -15.46
C THR A 269 -41.29 -23.72 -16.06
N TYR A 270 -40.82 -23.84 -17.30
CA TYR A 270 -40.07 -22.76 -17.95
C TYR A 270 -40.93 -21.59 -18.45
N LYS A 271 -42.24 -21.80 -18.66
CA LYS A 271 -43.19 -20.71 -18.95
C LYS A 271 -43.48 -19.82 -17.74
N THR A 272 -43.37 -20.39 -16.54
CA THR A 272 -43.67 -19.72 -15.27
C THR A 272 -42.37 -19.40 -14.53
N ALA A 273 -41.85 -20.31 -13.72
CA ALA A 273 -40.63 -20.13 -12.94
C ALA A 273 -39.42 -19.77 -13.81
N GLY A 274 -39.24 -20.43 -14.96
CA GLY A 274 -38.12 -20.13 -15.85
C GLY A 274 -38.16 -18.72 -16.44
N ARG A 275 -39.34 -18.14 -16.63
CA ARG A 275 -39.47 -16.75 -17.10
C ARG A 275 -39.01 -15.77 -16.02
N THR A 276 -39.48 -15.95 -14.79
CA THR A 276 -39.08 -15.08 -13.67
C THR A 276 -37.58 -15.22 -13.38
N LEU A 277 -37.04 -16.43 -13.43
CA LEU A 277 -35.60 -16.69 -13.31
C LEU A 277 -34.79 -15.99 -14.39
N LEU A 278 -35.18 -16.09 -15.67
CA LEU A 278 -34.47 -15.41 -16.76
C LEU A 278 -34.44 -13.90 -16.56
N ILE A 279 -35.55 -13.34 -16.10
CA ILE A 279 -35.69 -11.93 -15.82
C ILE A 279 -34.76 -11.52 -14.66
N SER A 280 -34.76 -12.28 -13.58
CA SER A 280 -33.87 -12.07 -12.43
C SER A 280 -32.40 -12.14 -12.84
N GLY A 281 -32.01 -13.23 -13.49
CA GLY A 281 -30.62 -13.43 -13.92
C GLY A 281 -30.13 -12.40 -14.93
N ILE A 282 -31.00 -11.87 -15.80
CA ILE A 282 -30.64 -10.74 -16.68
C ILE A 282 -30.41 -9.46 -15.86
N ALA A 283 -31.20 -9.20 -14.83
CA ALA A 283 -30.99 -8.04 -13.97
C ALA A 283 -29.65 -8.14 -13.21
N VAL A 284 -29.33 -9.31 -12.67
CA VAL A 284 -28.03 -9.57 -12.02
C VAL A 284 -26.88 -9.47 -13.02
N PHE A 285 -27.02 -10.07 -14.20
CA PHE A 285 -26.05 -9.96 -15.30
C PHE A 285 -25.76 -8.50 -15.64
N ILE A 286 -26.79 -7.66 -15.81
CA ILE A 286 -26.64 -6.23 -16.11
C ILE A 286 -25.96 -5.49 -14.96
N GLY A 287 -26.29 -5.84 -13.71
CA GLY A 287 -25.65 -5.25 -12.53
C GLY A 287 -24.13 -5.47 -12.54
N PHE A 288 -23.67 -6.70 -12.71
CA PHE A 288 -22.23 -7.00 -12.81
C PHE A 288 -21.61 -6.49 -14.12
N PHE A 289 -22.33 -6.53 -15.24
CA PHE A 289 -21.82 -6.04 -16.52
C PHE A 289 -21.60 -4.51 -16.48
N ALA A 290 -22.43 -3.77 -15.74
CA ALA A 290 -22.26 -2.34 -15.54
C ALA A 290 -20.96 -1.97 -14.80
N ILE A 291 -20.36 -2.92 -14.06
CA ILE A 291 -19.04 -2.73 -13.44
C ILE A 291 -17.93 -2.64 -14.50
N GLY A 292 -18.18 -3.06 -15.74
CA GLY A 292 -17.19 -2.92 -16.83
C GLY A 292 -16.85 -1.48 -17.20
N PHE A 293 -17.59 -0.50 -16.66
CA PHE A 293 -17.28 0.92 -16.75
C PHE A 293 -16.36 1.42 -15.62
N ALA A 294 -16.00 0.57 -14.67
CA ALA A 294 -14.99 0.86 -13.66
C ALA A 294 -13.63 1.11 -14.32
N GLU A 295 -12.90 2.09 -13.80
CA GLU A 295 -11.53 2.39 -14.22
C GLU A 295 -10.54 1.53 -13.43
N PHE A 296 -10.82 1.24 -12.16
CA PHE A 296 -9.93 0.47 -11.32
C PHE A 296 -9.97 -1.04 -11.67
N PRO A 297 -8.84 -1.65 -12.08
CA PRO A 297 -8.83 -3.02 -12.61
C PRO A 297 -9.40 -4.07 -11.65
N ILE A 298 -9.11 -3.95 -10.35
CA ILE A 298 -9.60 -4.90 -9.34
C ILE A 298 -11.12 -4.86 -9.26
N PHE A 299 -11.74 -3.68 -9.25
CA PHE A 299 -13.20 -3.56 -9.28
C PHE A 299 -13.78 -4.06 -10.60
N LYS A 300 -13.16 -3.70 -11.72
CA LYS A 300 -13.54 -4.11 -13.07
C LYS A 300 -13.50 -5.63 -13.25
N SER A 301 -12.63 -6.34 -12.53
CA SER A 301 -12.52 -7.81 -12.56
C SER A 301 -13.83 -8.52 -12.18
N ALA A 302 -14.72 -7.86 -11.42
CA ALA A 302 -16.05 -8.38 -11.10
C ALA A 302 -16.93 -8.66 -12.34
N VAL A 303 -16.62 -8.08 -13.51
CA VAL A 303 -17.31 -8.38 -14.79
C VAL A 303 -17.18 -9.85 -15.17
N ALA A 304 -16.14 -10.57 -14.72
CA ALA A 304 -16.03 -12.01 -14.91
C ALA A 304 -17.25 -12.77 -14.34
N VAL A 305 -17.84 -12.26 -13.25
CA VAL A 305 -19.06 -12.83 -12.67
C VAL A 305 -20.26 -12.64 -13.61
N ALA A 306 -20.32 -11.54 -14.38
CA ALA A 306 -21.35 -11.37 -15.41
C ALA A 306 -21.23 -12.44 -16.50
N VAL A 307 -20.00 -12.74 -16.96
CA VAL A 307 -19.74 -13.86 -17.87
C VAL A 307 -20.24 -15.16 -17.26
N GLY A 308 -19.94 -15.38 -15.98
CA GLY A 308 -20.45 -16.49 -15.18
C GLY A 308 -21.97 -16.62 -15.23
N ILE A 309 -22.69 -15.55 -14.88
CA ILE A 309 -24.16 -15.54 -14.84
C ILE A 309 -24.75 -15.80 -16.23
N PHE A 310 -24.15 -15.26 -17.28
CA PHE A 310 -24.59 -15.51 -18.65
C PHE A 310 -24.48 -17.00 -19.02
N VAL A 311 -23.33 -17.62 -18.73
CA VAL A 311 -23.10 -19.05 -18.95
C VAL A 311 -24.05 -19.89 -18.10
N LEU A 312 -24.24 -19.52 -16.83
CA LEU A 312 -25.19 -20.17 -15.93
C LEU A 312 -26.60 -20.19 -16.52
N LEU A 313 -27.10 -19.05 -17.02
CA LEU A 313 -28.41 -18.99 -17.66
C LEU A 313 -28.50 -19.93 -18.87
N LEU A 314 -27.45 -20.05 -19.69
CA LEU A 314 -27.42 -21.01 -20.79
C LEU A 314 -27.52 -22.46 -20.29
N VAL A 315 -26.75 -22.80 -19.24
CA VAL A 315 -26.73 -24.15 -18.65
C VAL A 315 -28.08 -24.50 -18.00
N LEU A 316 -28.70 -23.56 -17.27
CA LEU A 316 -30.01 -23.74 -16.65
C LEU A 316 -31.14 -23.98 -17.67
N PHE A 317 -31.02 -23.43 -18.87
CA PHE A 317 -32.01 -23.60 -19.94
C PHE A 317 -31.72 -24.80 -20.86
N THR A 318 -30.60 -25.50 -20.67
CA THR A 318 -30.16 -26.61 -21.54
C THR A 318 -29.93 -27.92 -20.77
N VAL A 319 -29.08 -27.91 -19.74
CA VAL A 319 -28.67 -29.10 -18.97
C VAL A 319 -29.71 -29.52 -17.94
N VAL A 320 -30.28 -28.58 -17.18
CA VAL A 320 -31.35 -28.87 -16.20
C VAL A 320 -32.58 -29.55 -16.84
N PRO A 321 -33.16 -29.06 -17.97
CA PRO A 321 -34.32 -29.71 -18.57
C PRO A 321 -33.97 -31.08 -19.18
N PHE A 322 -32.70 -31.32 -19.56
CA PHE A 322 -32.23 -32.64 -19.95
C PHE A 322 -32.36 -33.63 -18.79
N PHE A 323 -31.87 -33.30 -17.60
CA PHE A 323 -32.00 -34.17 -16.43
C PHE A 323 -33.45 -34.35 -15.98
N MET A 324 -34.28 -33.31 -16.03
CA MET A 324 -35.73 -33.43 -15.77
C MET A 324 -36.37 -34.46 -16.72
N ALA A 325 -36.05 -34.40 -18.01
CA ALA A 325 -36.60 -35.30 -19.02
C ALA A 325 -36.04 -36.74 -18.93
N LEU A 326 -34.78 -36.90 -18.48
CA LEU A 326 -34.10 -38.18 -18.34
C LEU A 326 -34.57 -38.93 -17.08
N LEU A 327 -34.54 -38.25 -15.93
CA LEU A 327 -34.79 -38.86 -14.61
C LEU A 327 -36.28 -38.86 -14.24
N LYS A 328 -37.10 -37.97 -14.83
CA LYS A 328 -38.55 -37.92 -14.62
C LYS A 328 -38.89 -37.85 -13.12
N GLU A 329 -39.82 -38.66 -12.64
CA GLU A 329 -40.21 -38.77 -11.24
C GLU A 329 -39.10 -39.34 -10.32
N LYS A 330 -38.13 -40.08 -10.88
CA LYS A 330 -37.03 -40.65 -10.08
C LYS A 330 -36.15 -39.57 -9.45
N LEU A 331 -36.19 -38.36 -10.01
CA LEU A 331 -35.45 -37.22 -9.49
C LEU A 331 -35.75 -36.96 -8.00
N PHE A 332 -37.00 -37.18 -7.58
CA PHE A 332 -37.46 -36.88 -6.22
C PHE A 332 -37.44 -38.10 -5.30
N TRP A 333 -36.84 -39.21 -5.72
CA TRP A 333 -36.75 -40.41 -4.88
C TRP A 333 -35.88 -40.15 -3.63
N PRO A 334 -36.27 -40.62 -2.43
CA PRO A 334 -37.42 -41.47 -2.08
C PRO A 334 -38.74 -40.73 -1.76
N ALA A 335 -38.76 -39.40 -1.80
CA ALA A 335 -39.93 -38.59 -1.46
C ALA A 335 -41.02 -38.63 -2.56
N LYS A 336 -41.93 -39.62 -2.48
CA LYS A 336 -42.96 -39.89 -3.51
C LYS A 336 -44.29 -39.12 -3.39
N LYS A 337 -44.60 -38.43 -2.28
CA LYS A 337 -45.86 -37.68 -2.13
C LYS A 337 -45.69 -36.35 -1.38
N SER A 338 -46.16 -35.28 -2.02
CA SER A 338 -46.45 -33.93 -1.50
C SER A 338 -45.36 -33.25 -0.67
N ALA A 339 -44.57 -32.42 -1.34
CA ALA A 339 -43.95 -31.24 -0.75
C ALA A 339 -44.08 -30.07 -1.74
N GLY A 340 -45.31 -29.68 -2.07
CA GLY A 340 -45.50 -28.26 -2.41
C GLY A 340 -45.12 -27.47 -1.16
N HIS A 341 -44.38 -26.37 -1.31
CA HIS A 341 -44.01 -25.56 -0.17
C HIS A 341 -45.29 -25.21 0.61
N LYS A 342 -45.38 -25.63 1.87
CA LYS A 342 -46.47 -25.16 2.74
C LYS A 342 -46.34 -23.65 2.85
N ASP A 343 -47.47 -22.95 2.85
CA ASP A 343 -47.48 -21.50 3.03
C ASP A 343 -46.68 -21.13 4.29
N SER A 344 -45.85 -20.08 4.17
CA SER A 344 -44.98 -19.67 5.27
C SER A 344 -45.81 -19.03 6.39
N ASN A 345 -45.96 -19.73 7.51
CA ASN A 345 -46.66 -19.20 8.69
C ASN A 345 -46.03 -17.89 9.21
N LEU A 346 -44.70 -17.80 9.15
CA LEU A 346 -43.94 -16.62 9.56
C LEU A 346 -44.23 -15.42 8.66
N TRP A 347 -44.20 -15.61 7.34
CA TRP A 347 -44.53 -14.55 6.38
C TRP A 347 -46.02 -14.19 6.39
N ILE A 348 -46.92 -15.14 6.64
CA ILE A 348 -48.34 -14.84 6.85
C ILE A 348 -48.51 -13.91 8.06
N GLN A 349 -47.78 -14.15 9.17
CA GLN A 349 -47.82 -13.26 10.32
C GLN A 349 -47.24 -11.88 10.01
N MET A 350 -46.07 -11.80 9.37
CA MET A 350 -45.47 -10.53 8.95
C MET A 350 -46.35 -9.77 7.96
N SER A 351 -47.03 -10.47 7.03
CA SER A 351 -47.97 -9.87 6.10
C SER A 351 -49.13 -9.18 6.80
N LYS A 352 -49.59 -9.70 7.94
CA LYS A 352 -50.65 -9.03 8.73
C LYS A 352 -50.15 -7.70 9.28
N LEU A 353 -48.89 -7.62 9.69
CA LEU A 353 -48.28 -6.40 10.20
C LEU A 353 -48.07 -5.39 9.08
N SER A 354 -47.34 -5.79 8.02
CA SER A 354 -46.93 -4.91 6.93
C SER A 354 -48.11 -4.39 6.09
N ILE A 355 -49.15 -5.22 5.88
CA ILE A 355 -50.32 -4.83 5.09
C ILE A 355 -51.37 -4.07 5.92
N ASN A 356 -51.61 -4.46 7.18
CA ASN A 356 -52.67 -3.83 7.98
C ASN A 356 -52.18 -2.59 8.73
N ARG A 357 -50.90 -2.53 9.10
CA ARG A 357 -50.28 -1.41 9.84
C ARG A 357 -48.94 -1.02 9.21
N PRO A 358 -48.94 -0.49 7.98
CA PRO A 358 -47.72 -0.22 7.22
C PRO A 358 -46.74 0.71 7.95
N LEU A 359 -47.21 1.79 8.58
CA LEU A 359 -46.35 2.71 9.33
C LEU A 359 -45.65 2.05 10.52
N LEU A 360 -46.35 1.15 11.22
CA LEU A 360 -45.75 0.42 12.35
C LEU A 360 -44.73 -0.61 11.86
N SER A 361 -44.97 -1.23 10.71
CA SER A 361 -44.01 -2.12 10.04
C SER A 361 -42.73 -1.39 9.65
N MET A 362 -42.85 -0.19 9.06
CA MET A 362 -41.70 0.67 8.74
C MET A 362 -40.93 1.09 10.00
N LEU A 363 -41.65 1.43 11.09
CA LEU A 363 -41.04 1.77 12.36
C LEU A 363 -40.26 0.61 12.97
N VAL A 364 -40.78 -0.63 12.89
CA VAL A 364 -40.05 -1.82 13.35
C VAL A 364 -38.74 -2.00 12.59
N VAL A 365 -38.76 -1.85 11.25
CA VAL A 365 -37.53 -1.90 10.45
C VAL A 365 -36.57 -0.79 10.86
N ALA A 366 -37.07 0.45 10.99
CA ALA A 366 -36.25 1.59 11.40
C ALA A 366 -35.61 1.41 12.78
N VAL A 367 -36.33 0.85 13.76
CA VAL A 367 -35.79 0.57 15.10
C VAL A 367 -34.66 -0.45 15.06
N ILE A 368 -34.68 -1.39 14.12
CA ILE A 368 -33.63 -2.40 13.96
C ILE A 368 -32.42 -1.81 13.22
N THR A 369 -32.65 -1.05 12.14
CA THR A 369 -31.57 -0.62 11.24
C THR A 369 -30.94 0.71 11.64
N VAL A 370 -31.75 1.71 12.03
CA VAL A 370 -31.27 3.09 12.23
C VAL A 370 -30.23 3.22 13.36
N PRO A 371 -30.37 2.54 14.53
CA PRO A 371 -29.34 2.62 15.56
C PRO A 371 -27.97 2.13 15.09
N LEU A 372 -27.93 1.09 14.25
CA LEU A 372 -26.69 0.54 13.70
C LEU A 372 -26.04 1.50 12.69
N LEU A 373 -26.84 2.29 11.96
CA LEU A 373 -26.28 3.30 11.06
C LEU A 373 -25.50 4.39 11.79
N PHE A 374 -25.83 4.68 13.06
CA PHE A 374 -25.09 5.66 13.87
C PHE A 374 -23.77 5.14 14.42
N THR A 375 -23.50 3.82 14.32
CA THR A 375 -22.22 3.24 14.75
C THR A 375 -21.22 3.11 13.61
N TYR A 376 -21.63 3.35 12.36
CA TYR A 376 -20.79 3.25 11.19
C TYR A 376 -19.92 4.50 11.04
N ASN A 377 -18.60 4.32 11.03
CA ASN A 377 -17.62 5.42 10.92
C ASN A 377 -16.85 5.40 9.59
N ASN A 378 -17.10 4.41 8.72
CA ASN A 378 -16.41 4.25 7.44
C ASN A 378 -14.88 4.11 7.63
N SER A 379 -14.46 3.39 8.67
CA SER A 379 -13.05 3.10 8.93
C SER A 379 -12.56 2.06 7.91
N LEU A 380 -11.69 2.48 6.98
CA LEU A 380 -11.09 1.60 5.97
C LEU A 380 -9.66 1.25 6.37
N SER A 381 -9.29 -0.01 6.16
CA SER A 381 -7.93 -0.51 6.32
C SER A 381 -7.31 -0.83 4.95
N PHE A 382 -6.07 -0.40 4.77
CA PHE A 382 -5.20 -0.76 3.65
C PHE A 382 -4.04 -1.66 4.12
N ASN A 383 -4.16 -2.20 5.34
CA ASN A 383 -3.15 -3.07 5.91
C ASN A 383 -3.22 -4.48 5.30
N THR A 384 -2.27 -4.77 4.41
CA THR A 384 -2.15 -6.08 3.75
C THR A 384 -1.71 -7.18 4.71
N VAL A 385 -0.97 -6.83 5.77
CA VAL A 385 -0.49 -7.78 6.80
C VAL A 385 -1.65 -8.43 7.54
N ASP A 386 -2.73 -7.67 7.77
CA ASP A 386 -3.95 -8.15 8.42
C ASP A 386 -4.73 -9.17 7.57
N GLU A 387 -4.45 -9.28 6.26
CA GLU A 387 -5.09 -10.26 5.39
C GLU A 387 -4.67 -11.69 5.72
N ILE A 388 -3.51 -11.88 6.35
CA ILE A 388 -2.98 -13.18 6.78
C ILE A 388 -2.88 -13.29 8.30
N GLY A 389 -2.70 -14.52 8.79
CA GLY A 389 -2.63 -14.79 10.23
C GLY A 389 -1.33 -14.30 10.87
N SER A 390 -1.35 -13.97 12.16
CA SER A 390 -0.16 -13.63 12.95
C SER A 390 0.89 -14.75 13.07
N ASP A 391 0.55 -15.96 12.64
CA ASP A 391 1.42 -17.13 12.72
C ASP A 391 2.44 -17.19 11.57
N TYR A 392 2.23 -16.43 10.49
CA TYR A 392 3.14 -16.35 9.35
C TYR A 392 4.50 -15.75 9.76
N GLU A 393 5.56 -16.28 9.16
CA GLU A 393 6.95 -15.88 9.45
C GLU A 393 7.20 -14.42 9.06
N SER A 394 6.77 -14.02 7.87
CA SER A 394 6.88 -12.66 7.35
C SER A 394 6.25 -11.63 8.31
N VAL A 395 5.07 -11.95 8.86
CA VAL A 395 4.36 -11.12 9.85
C VAL A 395 5.11 -11.04 11.18
N LYS A 396 5.71 -12.14 11.64
CA LYS A 396 6.54 -12.16 12.86
C LYS A 396 7.82 -11.36 12.69
N GLY A 397 8.46 -11.47 11.53
CA GLY A 397 9.63 -10.67 11.17
C GLY A 397 9.29 -9.18 11.17
N LEU A 398 8.20 -8.78 10.50
CA LEU A 398 7.76 -7.39 10.47
C LEU A 398 7.50 -6.84 11.88
N ARG A 399 6.75 -7.58 12.71
CA ARG A 399 6.49 -7.17 14.11
C ARG A 399 7.75 -7.10 14.97
N ALA A 400 8.72 -7.97 14.73
CA ALA A 400 9.99 -7.91 15.43
C ALA A 400 10.78 -6.64 15.04
N ILE A 401 10.69 -6.19 13.78
CA ILE A 401 11.23 -4.90 13.35
C ILE A 401 10.48 -3.76 14.06
N GLU A 402 9.15 -3.76 14.02
CA GLU A 402 8.31 -2.74 14.66
C GLU A 402 8.57 -2.60 16.17
N ASP A 403 8.74 -3.74 16.87
CA ASP A 403 9.01 -3.79 18.31
C ASP A 403 10.44 -3.31 18.65
N GLY A 404 11.41 -3.54 17.76
CA GLY A 404 12.84 -3.25 18.00
C GLY A 404 13.32 -1.87 17.53
N PHE A 405 12.84 -1.41 16.38
CA PHE A 405 13.28 -0.18 15.70
C PHE A 405 12.19 0.89 15.64
N GLY A 406 10.96 0.58 16.07
CA GLY A 406 9.81 1.44 15.91
C GLY A 406 9.06 1.15 14.62
N LYS A 407 7.84 1.67 14.55
CA LYS A 407 6.87 1.22 13.55
C LYS A 407 7.18 1.69 12.12
N GLY A 408 7.66 2.92 11.94
CA GLY A 408 7.89 3.46 10.60
C GLY A 408 9.29 3.22 10.02
N ASP A 409 10.23 2.66 10.79
CA ASP A 409 11.55 2.26 10.27
C ASP A 409 11.46 0.96 9.45
N SER A 410 10.41 0.16 9.65
CA SER A 410 10.29 -1.14 8.96
C SER A 410 10.13 -1.04 7.45
N LEU A 411 9.39 -0.02 6.98
CA LEU A 411 9.05 0.20 5.57
C LEU A 411 8.91 1.71 5.31
N PRO A 412 10.03 2.47 5.18
CA PRO A 412 9.99 3.92 5.00
C PRO A 412 9.35 4.30 3.66
N ILE A 413 8.94 5.57 3.54
CA ILE A 413 8.55 6.14 2.25
C ILE A 413 9.81 6.49 1.48
N GLU A 414 9.87 6.12 0.20
CA GLU A 414 10.98 6.54 -0.66
C GLU A 414 10.57 7.76 -1.48
N VAL A 415 11.35 8.82 -1.45
CA VAL A 415 11.22 9.96 -2.36
C VAL A 415 12.29 9.80 -3.44
N ILE A 416 11.85 9.49 -4.65
CA ILE A 416 12.69 9.25 -5.81
C ILE A 416 12.68 10.50 -6.68
N VAL A 417 13.88 11.02 -6.99
CA VAL A 417 14.07 12.20 -7.83
C VAL A 417 14.96 11.82 -9.00
N LYS A 418 14.46 11.97 -10.24
CA LYS A 418 15.20 11.73 -11.47
C LYS A 418 15.29 13.00 -12.28
N SER A 419 16.48 13.30 -12.82
CA SER A 419 16.69 14.40 -13.75
C SER A 419 17.53 13.96 -14.95
N ASP A 420 17.51 14.75 -16.02
CA ASP A 420 18.46 14.63 -17.13
C ASP A 420 19.85 15.17 -16.76
N GLU A 421 19.93 16.03 -15.73
CA GLU A 421 21.18 16.59 -15.21
C GLU A 421 21.70 15.77 -14.01
N THR A 422 23.02 15.84 -13.77
CA THR A 422 23.65 15.19 -12.62
C THR A 422 23.22 15.87 -11.32
N LEU A 423 22.60 15.11 -10.42
CA LEU A 423 22.07 15.58 -9.14
C LEU A 423 23.13 15.58 -8.02
N THR A 424 24.19 14.79 -8.19
CA THR A 424 25.30 14.64 -7.22
C THR A 424 26.36 15.73 -7.38
N THR A 425 25.93 16.99 -7.40
CA THR A 425 26.83 18.15 -7.51
C THR A 425 26.76 19.00 -6.25
N GLU A 426 27.86 19.68 -5.91
CA GLU A 426 27.95 20.56 -4.74
C GLU A 426 26.93 21.70 -4.77
N ALA A 427 26.42 22.05 -5.97
CA ALA A 427 25.39 23.05 -6.17
C ALA A 427 23.96 22.51 -5.94
N ILE A 428 23.71 21.23 -6.20
CA ILE A 428 22.36 20.63 -6.16
C ILE A 428 22.09 19.93 -4.83
N VAL A 429 23.07 19.22 -4.26
CA VAL A 429 22.91 18.47 -3.00
C VAL A 429 22.32 19.33 -1.85
N PRO A 430 22.67 20.62 -1.67
CA PRO A 430 22.04 21.45 -0.64
C PRO A 430 20.52 21.60 -0.76
N TYR A 431 19.93 21.49 -1.97
CA TYR A 431 18.47 21.53 -2.12
C TYR A 431 17.79 20.27 -1.57
N PHE A 432 18.46 19.11 -1.59
CA PHE A 432 17.95 17.91 -0.93
C PHE A 432 17.92 18.03 0.59
N GLU A 433 18.85 18.79 1.18
CA GLU A 433 18.78 19.15 2.60
C GLU A 433 17.59 20.08 2.90
N GLU A 434 17.28 21.03 2.02
CA GLU A 434 16.09 21.88 2.16
C GLU A 434 14.81 21.04 2.10
N VAL A 435 14.71 20.11 1.16
CA VAL A 435 13.59 19.16 1.07
C VAL A 435 13.50 18.29 2.34
N SER A 436 14.62 17.73 2.80
CA SER A 436 14.66 16.91 4.03
C SER A 436 14.14 17.69 5.24
N ARG A 437 14.55 18.96 5.40
CA ARG A 437 14.10 19.84 6.48
C ARG A 437 12.62 20.18 6.43
N GLU A 438 12.04 20.36 5.24
CA GLU A 438 10.61 20.64 5.12
C GLU A 438 9.77 19.39 5.38
N ILE A 439 10.23 18.21 4.96
CA ILE A 439 9.60 16.93 5.27
C ILE A 439 9.61 16.67 6.78
N GLU A 440 10.73 16.87 7.46
CA GLU A 440 10.90 16.63 8.90
C GLU A 440 9.99 17.54 9.77
N LYS A 441 9.50 18.67 9.24
CA LYS A 441 8.55 19.54 9.94
C LYS A 441 7.11 19.00 9.95
N ILE A 442 6.81 17.96 9.17
CA ILE A 442 5.47 17.41 9.06
C ILE A 442 5.18 16.55 10.28
N ASP A 443 4.09 16.86 11.00
CA ASP A 443 3.60 16.01 12.09
C ASP A 443 3.38 14.58 11.58
N GLY A 444 4.08 13.61 12.17
CA GLY A 444 4.04 12.19 11.77
C GLY A 444 5.32 11.69 11.09
N VAL A 445 6.27 12.58 10.78
CA VAL A 445 7.62 12.22 10.31
C VAL A 445 8.58 12.19 11.52
N GLU A 446 9.29 11.09 11.67
CA GLU A 446 10.29 10.89 12.72
C GLU A 446 11.70 11.29 12.25
N GLY A 447 12.02 11.03 10.99
CA GLY A 447 13.30 11.41 10.40
C GLY A 447 13.35 11.26 8.89
N VAL A 448 14.41 11.78 8.28
CA VAL A 448 14.68 11.64 6.84
C VAL A 448 16.12 11.19 6.66
N ARG A 449 16.31 10.02 6.06
CA ARG A 449 17.62 9.52 5.63
C ARG A 449 17.86 9.92 4.18
N SER A 450 18.99 10.57 3.92
CA SER A 450 19.34 11.08 2.59
C SER A 450 20.86 11.22 2.44
N ILE A 451 21.32 11.65 1.28
CA ILE A 451 22.74 11.96 1.04
C ILE A 451 23.32 12.99 2.03
N THR A 452 22.49 13.89 2.57
CA THR A 452 22.93 14.91 3.55
C THR A 452 22.73 14.47 5.00
N ARG A 453 22.03 13.35 5.21
CA ARG A 453 21.65 12.79 6.50
C ARG A 453 21.62 11.26 6.46
N PRO A 454 22.75 10.58 6.23
CA PRO A 454 22.74 9.13 5.97
C PRO A 454 22.21 8.30 7.14
N THR A 455 22.39 8.78 8.38
CA THR A 455 21.90 8.16 9.62
C THR A 455 20.53 8.70 10.06
N GLY A 456 19.97 9.68 9.33
CA GLY A 456 18.82 10.49 9.75
C GLY A 456 19.21 11.78 10.48
N GLU A 457 20.45 11.87 10.98
CA GLU A 457 20.99 13.07 11.61
C GLU A 457 21.72 13.97 10.61
N VAL A 458 21.74 15.28 10.88
CA VAL A 458 22.48 16.25 10.07
C VAL A 458 23.98 16.08 10.20
N ILE A 459 24.70 16.12 9.08
CA ILE A 459 26.15 16.26 9.08
C ILE A 459 26.49 17.71 9.45
N GLU A 460 26.60 17.97 10.76
CA GLU A 460 26.86 19.30 11.33
C GLU A 460 28.06 19.99 10.67
N ASP A 461 29.11 19.26 10.36
CA ASP A 461 30.34 19.83 9.80
C ASP A 461 30.13 20.48 8.43
N LEU A 462 29.10 20.09 7.66
CA LEU A 462 28.83 20.68 6.34
C LEU A 462 27.95 21.92 6.39
N TYR A 463 27.44 22.30 7.57
CA TYR A 463 26.59 23.46 7.70
C TYR A 463 27.39 24.78 7.62
N ALA A 464 26.81 25.78 6.97
CA ALA A 464 27.47 27.06 6.73
C ALA A 464 27.91 27.75 8.03
N ASP A 465 27.14 27.67 9.11
CA ASP A 465 27.49 28.25 10.40
C ASP A 465 28.70 27.54 11.04
N LYS A 466 28.75 26.20 10.97
CA LYS A 466 29.86 25.39 11.48
C LYS A 466 31.14 25.63 10.69
N GLN A 467 31.06 25.69 9.37
CA GLN A 467 32.18 26.05 8.49
C GLN A 467 32.74 27.44 8.82
N LEU A 468 31.89 28.43 9.07
CA LEU A 468 32.33 29.76 9.52
C LEU A 468 32.96 29.73 10.92
N GLY A 469 32.46 28.87 11.82
CA GLY A 469 33.03 28.65 13.14
C GLY A 469 34.44 28.05 13.06
N LEU A 470 34.62 26.99 12.28
CA LEU A 470 35.93 26.37 12.03
C LEU A 470 36.91 27.36 11.38
N LEU A 471 36.43 28.20 10.45
CA LEU A 471 37.25 29.27 9.86
C LEU A 471 37.62 30.34 10.90
N SER A 472 36.70 30.73 11.78
CA SER A 472 36.94 31.67 12.88
C SER A 472 38.01 31.14 13.84
N GLU A 473 37.92 29.86 14.21
CA GLU A 473 38.91 29.18 15.05
C GLU A 473 40.29 29.16 14.38
N GLY A 474 40.36 28.78 13.10
CA GLY A 474 41.61 28.78 12.33
C GLY A 474 42.24 30.18 12.19
N LEU A 475 41.42 31.23 12.00
CA LEU A 475 41.90 32.63 11.97
C LEU A 475 42.40 33.10 13.35
N THR A 476 41.76 32.65 14.43
CA THR A 476 42.17 32.96 15.81
C THR A 476 43.49 32.29 16.16
N GLU A 477 43.69 31.03 15.74
CA GLU A 477 44.94 30.31 15.90
C GLU A 477 46.07 30.96 15.10
N ALA A 478 45.81 31.34 13.84
CA ALA A 478 46.75 32.11 13.03
C ALA A 478 47.13 33.46 13.67
N GLY A 479 46.15 34.19 14.21
CA GLY A 479 46.38 35.44 14.94
C GLY A 479 47.21 35.26 16.21
N SER A 480 47.02 34.14 16.92
CA SER A 480 47.80 33.78 18.11
C SER A 480 49.25 33.44 17.75
N GLY A 481 49.48 32.65 16.70
CA GLY A 481 50.82 32.34 16.19
C GLY A 481 51.59 33.58 15.72
N LEU A 482 50.91 34.56 15.10
CA LEU A 482 51.52 35.86 14.77
C LEU A 482 51.88 36.69 16.01
N GLY A 483 51.10 36.58 17.09
CA GLY A 483 51.40 37.21 18.37
C GLY A 483 52.71 36.69 19.00
N GLU A 484 53.02 35.40 18.83
CA GLU A 484 54.30 34.84 19.27
C GLU A 484 55.48 35.41 18.46
N VAL A 485 55.33 35.53 17.14
CA VAL A 485 56.33 36.16 16.26
C VAL A 485 56.54 37.63 16.62
N GLN A 486 55.47 38.37 16.93
CA GLN A 486 55.51 39.75 17.39
C GLN A 486 56.29 39.90 18.70
N ALA A 487 56.05 39.00 19.67
CA ALA A 487 56.77 39.00 20.95
C ALA A 487 58.27 38.81 20.75
N GLY A 488 58.67 37.87 19.87
CA GLY A 488 60.07 37.65 19.50
C GLY A 488 60.71 38.85 18.80
N LEU A 489 60.00 39.53 17.89
CA LEU A 489 60.50 40.75 17.24
C LEU A 489 60.67 41.91 18.20
N THR A 490 59.77 42.05 19.17
CA THR A 490 59.85 43.08 20.22
C THR A 490 61.06 42.85 21.12
N GLU A 491 61.37 41.59 21.44
CA GLU A 491 62.57 41.20 22.17
C GLU A 491 63.85 41.55 21.37
N ILE A 492 63.87 41.24 20.07
CA ILE A 492 64.98 41.59 19.16
C ILE A 492 65.17 43.10 19.06
N GLN A 493 64.08 43.87 18.91
CA GLN A 493 64.11 45.34 18.88
C GLN A 493 64.69 45.91 20.18
N THR A 494 64.27 45.38 21.32
CA THR A 494 64.75 45.79 22.66
C THR A 494 66.24 45.46 22.83
N ASN A 495 66.67 44.28 22.37
CA ASN A 495 68.06 43.86 22.39
C ASN A 495 68.95 44.72 21.46
N LEU A 496 68.48 45.03 20.24
CA LEU A 496 69.16 45.92 19.29
C LEU A 496 69.30 47.35 19.83
N ALA A 497 68.25 47.89 20.45
CA ALA A 497 68.28 49.21 21.09
C ALA A 497 69.28 49.23 22.25
N GLY A 498 69.31 48.17 23.08
CA GLY A 498 70.27 48.02 24.19
C GLY A 498 71.73 47.91 23.75
N ILE A 499 72.00 47.29 22.59
CA ILE A 499 73.34 47.24 21.96
C ILE A 499 73.78 48.64 21.49
N SER A 500 72.85 49.49 21.07
CA SER A 500 73.16 50.87 20.62
C SER A 500 73.52 51.82 21.79
N GLU A 501 72.96 51.58 22.98
CA GLU A 501 73.06 52.46 24.15
C GLU A 501 74.24 52.10 25.08
N GLN A 502 74.72 50.86 25.04
CA GLN A 502 75.80 50.37 25.88
C GLN A 502 76.88 49.73 25.00
N THR A 503 78.13 50.23 25.05
CA THR A 503 79.29 49.70 24.32
C THR A 503 79.70 48.29 24.81
N ARG A 504 78.81 47.29 24.73
CA ARG A 504 79.09 45.88 24.97
C ARG A 504 79.38 45.22 23.63
N GLY A 505 80.67 44.99 23.38
CA GLY A 505 81.17 44.41 22.14
C GLY A 505 80.68 42.99 21.86
N ALA A 506 80.70 42.62 20.57
CA ALA A 506 80.64 41.30 19.93
C ALA A 506 79.60 40.25 20.40
N ASN A 507 79.36 40.07 21.70
CA ASN A 507 78.47 39.05 22.25
C ASN A 507 76.97 39.37 22.07
N GLY A 508 76.56 40.64 22.20
CA GLY A 508 75.16 41.05 22.00
C GLY A 508 74.68 40.92 20.54
N ILE A 509 75.59 41.11 19.58
CA ILE A 509 75.30 40.89 18.15
C ILE A 509 75.09 39.40 17.85
N GLY A 510 75.83 38.51 18.54
CA GLY A 510 75.66 37.06 18.42
C GLY A 510 74.33 36.56 19.00
N GLU A 511 73.90 37.10 20.14
CA GLU A 511 72.59 36.77 20.73
C GLU A 511 71.42 37.31 19.87
N ALA A 512 71.54 38.52 19.33
CA ALA A 512 70.54 39.07 18.40
C ALA A 512 70.48 38.27 17.07
N ALA A 513 71.62 37.84 16.54
CA ALA A 513 71.68 37.00 15.34
C ALA A 513 71.07 35.60 15.58
N ALA A 514 71.33 34.99 16.74
CA ALA A 514 70.70 33.72 17.13
C ALA A 514 69.19 33.87 17.34
N GLY A 515 68.73 34.97 17.94
CA GLY A 515 67.31 35.29 18.08
C GLY A 515 66.61 35.50 16.74
N LEU A 516 67.27 36.17 15.78
CA LEU A 516 66.78 36.33 14.41
C LEU A 516 66.73 35.00 13.64
N GLU A 517 67.69 34.11 13.85
CA GLU A 517 67.70 32.77 13.24
C GLU A 517 66.54 31.91 13.76
N GLN A 518 66.30 31.93 15.07
CA GLN A 518 65.16 31.25 15.69
C GLN A 518 63.82 31.82 15.20
N LEU A 519 63.71 33.15 15.09
CA LEU A 519 62.50 33.82 14.61
C LEU A 519 62.23 33.54 13.13
N ASN A 520 63.26 33.51 12.27
CA ASN A 520 63.12 33.16 10.86
C ASN A 520 62.69 31.69 10.67
N SER A 521 63.16 30.80 11.55
CA SER A 521 62.69 29.41 11.63
C SER A 521 61.22 29.32 12.03
N GLN A 522 60.77 30.09 13.03
CA GLN A 522 59.36 30.10 13.46
C GLN A 522 58.43 30.72 12.41
N LEU A 523 58.86 31.81 11.76
CA LEU A 523 58.16 32.38 10.60
C LEU A 523 58.04 31.39 9.44
N GLY A 524 59.05 30.55 9.22
CA GLY A 524 58.99 29.45 8.26
C GLY A 524 57.89 28.45 8.58
N LEU A 525 57.74 28.08 9.87
CA LEU A 525 56.68 27.17 10.33
C LEU A 525 55.29 27.79 10.22
N VAL A 526 55.13 29.06 10.59
CA VAL A 526 53.86 29.81 10.44
C VAL A 526 53.48 29.97 8.97
N THR A 527 54.47 30.24 8.10
CA THR A 527 54.24 30.34 6.65
C THR A 527 53.84 28.98 6.06
N GLN A 528 54.44 27.89 6.54
CA GLN A 528 54.10 26.53 6.13
C GLN A 528 52.70 26.12 6.62
N GLY A 529 52.31 26.50 7.84
CA GLY A 529 50.96 26.30 8.37
C GLY A 529 49.89 27.09 7.62
N LEU A 530 50.15 28.38 7.32
CA LEU A 530 49.24 29.23 6.53
C LEU A 530 49.16 28.82 5.04
N GLN A 531 50.15 28.11 4.51
CA GLN A 531 50.08 27.51 3.17
C GLN A 531 49.22 26.24 3.15
N GLN A 532 49.11 25.52 4.26
CA GLN A 532 48.25 24.35 4.38
C GLN A 532 46.76 24.71 4.51
N THR A 533 46.42 25.93 4.93
CA THR A 533 45.03 26.41 5.03
C THR A 533 44.43 26.92 3.70
N GLY A 534 45.11 26.70 2.57
CA GLY A 534 44.53 26.75 1.21
C GLY A 534 44.16 28.11 0.60
N ASN A 535 43.80 29.15 1.38
CA ASN A 535 43.01 30.27 0.85
C ASN A 535 43.51 31.70 1.18
N VAL A 536 44.80 31.89 1.48
CA VAL A 536 45.30 33.21 1.94
C VAL A 536 46.48 33.75 1.11
N GLN A 537 46.40 33.72 -0.23
CA GLN A 537 47.48 34.23 -1.10
C GLN A 537 47.87 35.71 -0.83
N GLN A 538 46.96 36.55 -0.32
CA GLN A 538 47.27 37.96 -0.08
C GLN A 538 48.06 38.20 1.23
N THR A 539 47.77 37.46 2.31
CA THR A 539 48.53 37.55 3.58
C THR A 539 49.86 36.79 3.49
N VAL A 540 49.92 35.72 2.67
CA VAL A 540 51.16 35.00 2.34
C VAL A 540 52.13 35.86 1.49
N GLY A 541 51.69 36.95 0.87
CA GLY A 541 52.57 37.85 0.11
C GLY A 541 53.55 38.67 0.96
N ALA A 542 53.18 38.98 2.22
CA ALA A 542 53.98 39.82 3.11
C ALA A 542 55.02 39.03 3.93
N LEU A 543 54.71 37.77 4.28
CA LEU A 543 55.57 36.93 5.13
C LEU A 543 56.94 36.58 4.49
N PRO A 544 57.03 36.24 3.18
CA PRO A 544 58.32 36.05 2.50
C PRO A 544 59.14 37.33 2.38
N GLN A 545 58.48 38.51 2.32
CA GLN A 545 59.17 39.79 2.32
C GLN A 545 59.77 40.10 3.71
N ILE A 546 59.05 39.73 4.77
CA ILE A 546 59.55 39.81 6.15
C ILE A 546 60.69 38.81 6.37
N SER A 547 60.57 37.56 5.92
CA SER A 547 61.66 36.56 5.99
C SER A 547 62.88 36.96 5.15
N GLY A 548 62.67 37.50 3.95
CA GLY A 548 63.72 38.07 3.10
C GLY A 548 64.41 39.25 3.76
N GLY A 549 63.64 40.16 4.35
CA GLY A 549 64.15 41.28 5.16
C GLY A 549 64.95 40.79 6.36
N LEU A 550 64.45 39.83 7.15
CA LEU A 550 65.16 39.23 8.28
C LEU A 550 66.48 38.57 7.86
N THR A 551 66.52 37.98 6.67
CA THR A 551 67.73 37.37 6.10
C THR A 551 68.76 38.43 5.67
N GLU A 552 68.32 39.52 5.03
CA GLU A 552 69.20 40.67 4.73
C GLU A 552 69.74 41.32 6.00
N ILE A 553 68.90 41.42 7.03
CA ILE A 553 69.24 41.91 8.37
C ILE A 553 70.29 41.00 9.03
N GLN A 554 70.11 39.68 8.96
CA GLN A 554 71.05 38.69 9.48
C GLN A 554 72.42 38.80 8.79
N GLN A 555 72.43 38.97 7.46
CA GLN A 555 73.66 39.19 6.68
C GLN A 555 74.32 40.54 7.01
N GLY A 556 73.52 41.58 7.23
CA GLY A 556 73.97 42.90 7.68
C GLY A 556 74.63 42.87 9.06
N LEU A 557 74.03 42.16 10.03
CA LEU A 557 74.58 41.96 11.37
C LEU A 557 75.90 41.17 11.35
N ALA A 558 76.00 40.14 10.50
CA ALA A 558 77.22 39.38 10.31
C ALA A 558 78.36 40.22 9.69
N GLY A 559 78.05 41.16 8.79
CA GLY A 559 79.01 42.10 8.20
C GLY A 559 79.41 43.24 9.13
N ALA A 560 78.50 43.69 9.99
CA ALA A 560 78.71 44.84 10.88
C ALA A 560 79.67 44.56 12.05
N ALA A 561 79.93 43.29 12.37
CA ALA A 561 80.94 42.86 13.36
C ALA A 561 82.39 43.31 13.01
N GLY A 562 82.66 43.74 11.77
CA GLY A 562 83.99 44.12 11.29
C GLY A 562 84.32 45.62 11.21
N GLN A 563 83.35 46.54 11.34
CA GLN A 563 83.55 47.98 11.13
C GLN A 563 82.85 48.84 12.19
N THR A 564 83.60 49.27 13.20
CA THR A 564 83.10 49.98 14.40
C THR A 564 82.65 51.45 14.20
N GLY A 565 82.83 52.03 13.02
CA GLY A 565 82.53 53.45 12.75
C GLY A 565 81.12 53.75 12.24
N GLU A 566 80.50 52.81 11.51
CA GLU A 566 79.17 52.97 10.87
C GLU A 566 78.09 52.06 11.50
N LEU A 567 78.51 51.16 12.41
CA LEU A 567 77.67 50.18 13.10
C LEU A 567 76.48 50.79 13.84
N GLY A 568 76.66 51.92 14.53
CA GLY A 568 75.59 52.56 15.31
C GLY A 568 74.43 53.09 14.44
N ALA A 569 74.73 53.63 13.26
CA ALA A 569 73.72 54.12 12.32
C ALA A 569 72.98 52.95 11.65
N GLY A 570 73.69 51.89 11.27
CA GLY A 570 73.10 50.67 10.72
C GLY A 570 72.21 49.92 11.71
N LEU A 571 72.60 49.85 12.99
CA LEU A 571 71.79 49.24 14.06
C LEU A 571 70.53 50.05 14.39
N MET A 572 70.59 51.39 14.34
CA MET A 572 69.40 52.23 14.50
C MET A 572 68.42 52.04 13.34
N GLN A 573 68.91 52.09 12.09
CA GLN A 573 68.08 51.85 10.91
C GLN A 573 67.46 50.44 10.94
N LEU A 574 68.21 49.46 11.45
CA LEU A 574 67.73 48.10 11.64
C LEU A 574 66.64 48.00 12.72
N SER A 575 66.86 48.62 13.88
CA SER A 575 65.87 48.68 14.96
C SER A 575 64.59 49.39 14.53
N GLU A 576 64.68 50.42 13.69
CA GLU A 576 63.53 51.08 13.07
C GLU A 576 62.81 50.16 12.08
N GLY A 577 63.54 49.40 11.25
CA GLY A 577 62.96 48.42 10.31
C GLY A 577 62.26 47.24 11.01
N VAL A 578 62.84 46.74 12.10
CA VAL A 578 62.21 45.72 12.97
C VAL A 578 60.96 46.32 13.65
N GLY A 579 61.04 47.56 14.13
CA GLY A 579 59.89 48.27 14.70
C GLY A 579 58.75 48.48 13.69
N ALA A 580 59.06 48.81 12.44
CA ALA A 580 58.08 48.95 11.36
C ALA A 580 57.44 47.60 10.99
N SER A 581 58.23 46.51 10.97
CA SER A 581 57.73 45.15 10.73
C SER A 581 56.81 44.67 11.87
N ASN A 582 57.17 45.00 13.11
CA ASN A 582 56.36 44.73 14.29
C ASN A 582 55.02 45.48 14.24
N ALA A 583 55.03 46.75 13.82
CA ALA A 583 53.81 47.53 13.62
C ALA A 583 52.91 46.96 12.52
N GLY A 584 53.49 46.51 11.40
CA GLY A 584 52.73 45.83 10.33
C GLY A 584 52.12 44.51 10.77
N LEU A 585 52.81 43.72 11.61
CA LEU A 585 52.26 42.48 12.18
C LEU A 585 51.10 42.75 13.14
N VAL A 586 51.15 43.82 13.93
CA VAL A 586 50.01 44.23 14.78
C VAL A 586 48.79 44.60 13.94
N GLU A 587 48.97 45.27 12.81
CA GLU A 587 47.88 45.60 11.90
C GLU A 587 47.25 44.34 11.28
N ILE A 588 48.08 43.36 10.86
CA ILE A 588 47.61 42.07 10.35
C ILE A 588 46.90 41.26 11.45
N GLN A 589 47.45 41.23 12.67
CA GLN A 589 46.85 40.51 13.80
C GLN A 589 45.48 41.10 14.16
N ASN A 590 45.36 42.43 14.22
CA ASN A 590 44.08 43.10 14.46
C ASN A 590 43.09 42.81 13.34
N GLY A 591 43.52 42.85 12.07
CA GLY A 591 42.66 42.52 10.93
C GLY A 591 42.18 41.06 10.93
N LEU A 592 43.04 40.11 11.31
CA LEU A 592 42.67 38.70 11.49
C LEU A 592 41.71 38.51 12.67
N ALA A 593 41.92 39.24 13.78
CA ALA A 593 41.01 39.21 14.92
C ALA A 593 39.63 39.78 14.57
N GLU A 594 39.57 40.89 13.83
CA GLU A 594 38.30 41.46 13.33
C GLU A 594 37.60 40.50 12.35
N ALA A 595 38.35 39.83 11.47
CA ALA A 595 37.80 38.84 10.55
C ALA A 595 37.28 37.60 11.29
N ALA A 596 38.04 37.07 12.25
CA ALA A 596 37.62 35.96 13.10
C ALA A 596 36.35 36.32 13.89
N GLU A 597 36.31 37.51 14.50
CA GLU A 597 35.13 38.00 15.21
C GLU A 597 33.91 38.16 14.28
N MET A 598 34.11 38.64 13.05
CA MET A 598 33.03 38.73 12.06
C MET A 598 32.51 37.33 11.67
N MET A 599 33.40 36.38 11.38
CA MET A 599 33.02 35.01 11.04
C MET A 599 32.36 34.30 12.23
N GLN A 600 32.82 34.53 13.46
CA GLN A 600 32.18 34.02 14.67
C GLN A 600 30.76 34.59 14.84
N ASN A 601 30.59 35.90 14.69
CA ASN A 601 29.27 36.53 14.79
C ASN A 601 28.31 36.04 13.69
N MET A 602 28.83 35.71 12.51
CA MET A 602 28.07 35.08 11.44
C MET A 602 27.72 33.61 11.78
N SER A 603 28.68 32.85 12.31
CA SER A 603 28.47 31.48 12.81
C SER A 603 27.39 31.44 13.90
N ASP A 604 27.41 32.36 14.84
CA ASP A 604 26.42 32.45 15.93
C ASP A 604 25.04 32.93 15.45
N SER A 605 24.91 33.38 14.19
CA SER A 605 23.65 33.90 13.63
C SER A 605 22.74 32.77 13.15
N LYS A 606 21.52 32.73 13.70
CA LYS A 606 20.48 31.80 13.23
C LYS A 606 20.19 31.92 11.73
N THR A 607 20.29 33.12 11.16
CA THR A 607 20.06 33.32 9.72
C THR A 607 21.09 32.58 8.86
N VAL A 608 22.35 32.46 9.32
CA VAL A 608 23.36 31.69 8.60
C VAL A 608 23.06 30.20 8.72
N ARG A 609 22.69 29.71 9.91
CA ARG A 609 22.21 28.33 10.05
C ARG A 609 21.04 28.02 9.11
N ASP A 610 20.11 28.96 8.96
CA ASP A 610 18.95 28.80 8.09
C ASP A 610 19.32 28.80 6.59
N THR A 611 20.50 29.28 6.18
CA THR A 611 21.00 29.13 4.79
C THR A 611 21.34 27.69 4.43
N GLY A 612 21.46 26.80 5.41
CA GLY A 612 21.61 25.37 5.21
C GLY A 612 23.06 24.94 4.96
N LEU A 613 23.20 23.99 4.04
CA LEU A 613 24.41 23.20 3.84
C LEU A 613 25.31 23.84 2.77
N PHE A 614 26.62 23.83 3.02
CA PHE A 614 27.64 24.28 2.09
C PHE A 614 28.61 23.12 1.84
N ILE A 615 28.70 22.66 0.59
CA ILE A 615 29.64 21.59 0.19
C ILE A 615 30.85 22.23 -0.49
N PRO A 616 32.04 22.16 0.13
CA PRO A 616 33.28 22.56 -0.55
C PRO A 616 33.55 21.72 -1.80
N GLU A 617 34.18 22.32 -2.81
CA GLU A 617 34.59 21.61 -4.01
C GLU A 617 35.48 20.40 -3.66
N GLY A 618 35.13 19.22 -4.21
CA GLY A 618 35.88 17.98 -4.01
C GLY A 618 35.51 17.20 -2.75
N THR A 619 34.58 17.68 -1.91
CA THR A 619 34.08 16.91 -0.75
C THR A 619 33.35 15.63 -1.18
N LEU A 620 32.60 15.67 -2.28
CA LEU A 620 31.86 14.52 -2.79
C LEU A 620 32.76 13.44 -3.43
N GLU A 621 34.03 13.78 -3.75
CA GLU A 621 35.00 12.84 -4.33
C GLU A 621 35.73 12.00 -3.26
N GLY A 622 35.48 12.24 -1.97
CA GLY A 622 36.14 11.54 -0.86
C GLY A 622 35.62 10.11 -0.66
N ASP A 623 36.51 9.21 -0.21
CA ASP A 623 36.18 7.79 0.04
C ASP A 623 35.04 7.61 1.06
N GLU A 624 34.90 8.52 2.04
CA GLU A 624 33.82 8.51 3.04
C GLU A 624 32.45 8.82 2.41
N PHE A 625 32.39 9.70 1.40
CA PHE A 625 31.14 10.07 0.71
C PHE A 625 30.74 9.05 -0.36
N ALA A 626 31.69 8.26 -0.86
CA ALA A 626 31.42 7.26 -1.89
C ALA A 626 30.36 6.23 -1.44
N GLN A 627 30.39 5.79 -0.18
CA GLN A 627 29.41 4.84 0.37
C GLN A 627 28.00 5.46 0.48
N VAL A 628 27.93 6.74 0.85
CA VAL A 628 26.66 7.47 0.92
C VAL A 628 26.08 7.69 -0.48
N LEU A 629 26.93 8.05 -1.46
CA LEU A 629 26.55 8.19 -2.86
C LEU A 629 26.01 6.87 -3.42
N ASP A 630 26.66 5.75 -3.14
CA ASP A 630 26.22 4.43 -3.60
C ASP A 630 24.81 4.07 -3.08
N ARG A 631 24.51 4.40 -1.82
CA ARG A 631 23.19 4.13 -1.21
C ARG A 631 22.05 5.01 -1.72
N TYR A 632 22.31 6.31 -1.88
CA TYR A 632 21.26 7.31 -2.13
C TYR A 632 21.21 7.81 -3.58
N THR A 633 22.04 7.28 -4.48
CA THR A 633 22.06 7.70 -5.88
C THR A 633 21.93 6.51 -6.82
N PHE A 634 21.39 6.75 -8.00
CA PHE A 634 21.21 5.74 -9.05
C PHE A 634 21.34 6.40 -10.43
N ALA A 635 21.31 5.59 -11.50
CA ALA A 635 21.49 6.07 -12.88
C ALA A 635 22.74 6.97 -13.04
N GLU A 636 23.89 6.52 -12.50
CA GLU A 636 25.17 7.25 -12.55
C GLU A 636 25.08 8.71 -12.00
N GLY A 637 24.33 8.91 -10.92
CA GLY A 637 24.21 10.21 -10.23
C GLY A 637 23.17 11.17 -10.83
N THR A 638 22.39 10.72 -11.82
CA THR A 638 21.23 11.46 -12.38
C THR A 638 19.91 11.10 -11.69
N GLY A 639 19.94 10.19 -10.72
CA GLY A 639 18.85 9.85 -9.83
C GLY A 639 19.29 9.94 -8.36
N MET A 640 18.39 10.39 -7.48
CA MET A 640 18.59 10.45 -6.04
C MET A 640 17.37 9.88 -5.29
N LYS A 641 17.64 9.19 -4.18
CA LYS A 641 16.65 8.59 -3.29
C LYS A 641 16.77 9.20 -1.89
N MET A 642 15.64 9.46 -1.25
CA MET A 642 15.54 9.80 0.17
C MET A 642 14.55 8.86 0.84
N GLU A 643 14.83 8.44 2.07
CA GLU A 643 13.95 7.58 2.87
C GLU A 643 13.33 8.43 3.98
N VAL A 644 12.00 8.48 4.05
CA VAL A 644 11.25 9.22 5.07
C VAL A 644 10.68 8.22 6.06
N ILE A 645 11.14 8.33 7.31
CA ILE A 645 10.75 7.46 8.41
C ILE A 645 9.55 8.10 9.10
N LEU A 646 8.47 7.34 9.22
CA LEU A 646 7.25 7.79 9.89
C LEU A 646 7.26 7.41 11.37
N SER A 647 6.54 8.17 12.19
CA SER A 647 6.31 7.77 13.59
C SER A 647 5.19 6.73 13.73
N ASP A 648 4.34 6.61 12.71
CA ASP A 648 3.20 5.71 12.67
C ASP A 648 3.53 4.43 11.88
N ASP A 649 2.70 3.40 12.08
CA ASP A 649 2.73 2.18 11.27
C ASP A 649 2.53 2.51 9.78
N PRO A 650 3.41 2.05 8.86
CA PRO A 650 3.33 2.34 7.43
C PRO A 650 2.02 1.92 6.75
N TYR A 651 1.30 0.95 7.33
CA TYR A 651 -0.01 0.50 6.85
C TYR A 651 -1.18 1.29 7.46
N SER A 652 -0.93 2.12 8.47
CA SER A 652 -1.98 2.85 9.18
C SER A 652 -2.61 3.96 8.34
N PRO A 653 -3.88 4.32 8.63
CA PRO A 653 -4.51 5.50 8.03
C PRO A 653 -3.75 6.82 8.30
N ALA A 654 -3.04 6.93 9.42
CA ALA A 654 -2.25 8.11 9.76
C ALA A 654 -1.03 8.26 8.81
N ALA A 655 -0.30 7.17 8.56
CA ALA A 655 0.81 7.15 7.61
C ALA A 655 0.37 7.54 6.19
N ILE A 656 -0.81 7.08 5.76
CA ILE A 656 -1.39 7.44 4.45
C ILE A 656 -1.65 8.95 4.34
N ASP A 657 -2.21 9.57 5.38
CA ASP A 657 -2.47 11.02 5.43
C ASP A 657 -1.17 11.84 5.49
N THR A 658 -0.19 11.37 6.26
CA THR A 658 1.16 11.97 6.31
C THR A 658 1.86 11.89 4.96
N THR A 659 1.70 10.79 4.22
CA THR A 659 2.24 10.63 2.86
C THR A 659 1.70 11.70 1.92
N ALA A 660 0.39 11.96 1.93
CA ALA A 660 -0.21 13.03 1.12
C ALA A 660 0.40 14.41 1.46
N LYS A 661 0.63 14.69 2.74
CA LYS A 661 1.29 15.94 3.18
C LYS A 661 2.73 16.04 2.73
N ILE A 662 3.48 14.92 2.73
CA ILE A 662 4.85 14.85 2.21
C ILE A 662 4.86 15.20 0.73
N LYS A 663 3.99 14.56 -0.07
CA LYS A 663 3.85 14.84 -1.51
C LYS A 663 3.62 16.32 -1.77
N ASP A 664 2.66 16.93 -1.06
CA ASP A 664 2.35 18.35 -1.19
C ASP A 664 3.51 19.27 -0.73
N ALA A 665 4.28 18.87 0.29
CA ALA A 665 5.38 19.67 0.84
C ALA A 665 6.59 19.66 -0.10
N VAL A 666 6.94 18.48 -0.65
CA VAL A 666 8.02 18.34 -1.62
C VAL A 666 7.70 19.13 -2.89
N GLU A 667 6.50 18.99 -3.46
CA GLU A 667 6.08 19.74 -4.65
C GLU A 667 6.22 21.27 -4.45
N ARG A 668 5.83 21.77 -3.28
CA ARG A 668 5.98 23.19 -2.92
C ARG A 668 7.43 23.62 -2.75
N THR A 669 8.29 22.74 -2.23
CA THR A 669 9.69 23.06 -1.91
C THR A 669 10.57 23.06 -3.16
N VAL A 670 10.31 22.16 -4.11
CA VAL A 670 11.10 22.08 -5.36
C VAL A 670 10.74 23.17 -6.37
N THR A 671 9.58 23.83 -6.21
CA THR A 671 9.16 24.93 -7.09
C THR A 671 10.17 26.09 -7.04
N ALA A 672 10.60 26.59 -8.20
CA ALA A 672 11.61 27.64 -8.36
C ALA A 672 13.03 27.26 -7.88
N THR A 673 13.34 25.96 -7.87
CA THR A 673 14.69 25.40 -7.61
C THR A 673 15.19 24.66 -8.86
N PRO A 674 16.48 24.26 -8.92
CA PRO A 674 16.97 23.38 -9.98
C PRO A 674 16.25 22.02 -10.08
N LEU A 675 15.47 21.64 -9.06
CA LEU A 675 14.69 20.39 -9.02
C LEU A 675 13.27 20.55 -9.60
N GLU A 676 12.86 21.75 -10.05
CA GLU A 676 11.49 22.00 -10.54
C GLU A 676 11.13 21.17 -11.78
N GLU A 677 12.11 20.89 -12.66
CA GLU A 677 11.92 20.08 -13.86
C GLU A 677 12.27 18.59 -13.65
N ALA A 678 12.61 18.18 -12.42
CA ALA A 678 12.91 16.79 -12.11
C ALA A 678 11.63 15.94 -12.00
N ASP A 679 11.70 14.69 -12.44
CA ASP A 679 10.65 13.71 -12.23
C ASP A 679 10.72 13.22 -10.78
N ILE A 680 9.71 13.56 -9.98
CA ILE A 680 9.61 13.18 -8.57
C ILE A 680 8.49 12.16 -8.39
N ALA A 681 8.83 11.04 -7.76
CA ALA A 681 7.91 9.95 -7.49
C ALA A 681 8.10 9.40 -6.07
N TYR A 682 7.07 8.74 -5.53
CA TYR A 682 7.07 8.29 -4.13
C TYR A 682 6.85 6.78 -4.04
N GLY A 683 7.85 6.05 -3.56
CA GLY A 683 7.80 4.61 -3.28
C GLY A 683 7.38 4.28 -1.84
N GLY A 684 7.42 2.98 -1.52
CA GLY A 684 7.06 2.45 -0.20
C GLY A 684 5.56 2.24 0.01
N ILE A 685 5.24 1.40 0.99
CA ILE A 685 3.88 0.92 1.28
C ILE A 685 2.89 2.06 1.56
N SER A 686 3.28 3.07 2.34
CA SER A 686 2.37 4.17 2.65
C SER A 686 2.01 4.99 1.40
N SER A 687 2.93 5.12 0.44
CA SER A 687 2.66 5.75 -0.86
C SER A 687 1.75 4.90 -1.74
N ILE A 688 2.01 3.58 -1.81
CA ILE A 688 1.14 2.62 -2.51
C ILE A 688 -0.28 2.68 -1.94
N ASN A 689 -0.43 2.69 -0.61
CA ASN A 689 -1.72 2.76 0.06
C ASN A 689 -2.42 4.11 -0.11
N ASN A 690 -1.66 5.20 -0.17
CA ASN A 690 -2.19 6.53 -0.50
C ASN A 690 -2.75 6.58 -1.93
N ASP A 691 -1.98 6.11 -2.93
CA ASP A 691 -2.44 6.04 -4.32
C ASP A 691 -3.65 5.10 -4.47
N LEU A 692 -3.63 3.96 -3.75
CA LEU A 692 -4.74 3.02 -3.72
C LEU A 692 -6.00 3.63 -3.08
N GLN A 693 -5.86 4.43 -2.03
CA GLN A 693 -6.98 5.12 -1.39
C GLN A 693 -7.66 6.11 -2.36
N ASP A 694 -6.87 6.89 -3.09
CA ASP A 694 -7.38 7.88 -4.04
C ASP A 694 -8.11 7.23 -5.22
N VAL A 695 -7.47 6.22 -5.84
CA VAL A 695 -8.04 5.50 -6.98
C VAL A 695 -9.28 4.71 -6.57
N SER A 696 -9.22 3.97 -5.45
CA SER A 696 -10.34 3.12 -5.03
C SER A 696 -11.56 3.94 -4.58
N SER A 697 -11.39 5.06 -3.87
CA SER A 697 -12.50 5.86 -3.35
C SER A 697 -13.28 6.55 -4.47
N SER A 698 -12.56 7.12 -5.45
CA SER A 698 -13.16 7.76 -6.63
C SER A 698 -13.91 6.74 -7.49
N ASP A 699 -13.26 5.62 -7.83
CA ASP A 699 -13.84 4.60 -8.71
C ASP A 699 -14.99 3.82 -8.04
N PHE A 700 -14.93 3.60 -6.72
CA PHE A 700 -16.03 3.02 -5.94
C PHE A 700 -17.31 3.83 -6.15
N THR A 701 -17.25 5.15 -5.95
CA THR A 701 -18.42 6.03 -6.02
C THR A 701 -19.01 6.05 -7.44
N ASN A 702 -18.14 6.14 -8.45
CA ASN A 702 -18.54 6.14 -9.86
C ASN A 702 -19.20 4.82 -10.26
N THR A 703 -18.54 3.70 -9.95
CA THR A 703 -19.01 2.36 -10.32
C THR A 703 -20.32 2.00 -9.63
N VAL A 704 -20.45 2.26 -8.32
CA VAL A 704 -21.69 2.05 -7.58
C VAL A 704 -22.83 2.88 -8.17
N THR A 705 -22.58 4.14 -8.53
CA THR A 705 -23.58 5.02 -9.15
C THR A 705 -24.05 4.46 -10.50
N ILE A 706 -23.12 4.06 -11.37
CA ILE A 706 -23.43 3.47 -12.68
C ILE A 706 -24.22 2.18 -12.53
N MET A 707 -23.82 1.31 -11.59
CA MET A 707 -24.53 0.06 -11.32
C MET A 707 -25.96 0.33 -10.83
N LEU A 708 -26.16 1.26 -9.88
CA LEU A 708 -27.49 1.60 -9.36
C LEU A 708 -28.39 2.21 -10.43
N ILE A 709 -27.86 3.08 -11.30
CA ILE A 709 -28.61 3.63 -12.44
C ILE A 709 -28.99 2.52 -13.42
N SER A 710 -28.05 1.66 -13.78
CA SER A 710 -28.27 0.53 -14.69
C SER A 710 -29.33 -0.42 -14.14
N LEU A 711 -29.24 -0.74 -12.85
CA LEU A 711 -30.20 -1.54 -12.12
C LEU A 711 -31.57 -0.87 -12.07
N PHE A 712 -31.64 0.43 -11.77
CA PHE A 712 -32.88 1.19 -11.76
C PHE A 712 -33.57 1.14 -13.13
N VAL A 713 -32.81 1.35 -14.22
CA VAL A 713 -33.33 1.33 -15.59
C VAL A 713 -33.90 -0.05 -15.94
N ILE A 714 -33.16 -1.13 -15.69
CA ILE A 714 -33.66 -2.48 -16.01
C ILE A 714 -34.89 -2.85 -15.17
N LEU A 715 -34.87 -2.56 -13.87
CA LEU A 715 -36.01 -2.81 -12.98
C LEU A 715 -37.23 -1.96 -13.39
N ALA A 716 -37.02 -0.72 -13.82
CA ALA A 716 -38.09 0.16 -14.29
C ALA A 716 -38.75 -0.38 -15.56
N ILE A 717 -37.96 -0.85 -16.52
CA ILE A 717 -38.45 -1.49 -17.75
C ILE A 717 -39.23 -2.77 -17.40
N MET A 718 -38.65 -3.59 -16.54
CA MET A 718 -39.18 -4.89 -16.14
C MET A 718 -40.54 -4.76 -15.43
N PHE A 719 -40.61 -3.95 -14.38
CA PHE A 719 -41.83 -3.74 -13.62
C PHE A 719 -42.81 -2.79 -14.32
N ARG A 720 -42.35 -2.01 -15.30
CA ARG A 720 -43.09 -0.89 -15.90
C ARG A 720 -43.56 0.08 -14.81
N SER A 721 -42.62 0.49 -13.96
CA SER A 721 -42.85 1.37 -12.83
C SER A 721 -41.54 2.07 -12.46
N LEU A 722 -41.60 3.35 -12.10
CA LEU A 722 -40.45 4.06 -11.51
C LEU A 722 -40.43 3.99 -9.98
N ILE A 723 -41.57 3.70 -9.35
CA ILE A 723 -41.68 3.66 -7.88
C ILE A 723 -41.15 2.34 -7.30
N MET A 724 -41.53 1.20 -7.89
CA MET A 724 -41.03 -0.13 -7.47
C MET A 724 -39.50 -0.21 -7.38
N PRO A 725 -38.74 0.14 -8.44
CA PRO A 725 -37.28 0.08 -8.38
C PRO A 725 -36.70 0.98 -7.29
N LEU A 726 -37.27 2.17 -7.08
CA LEU A 726 -36.74 3.16 -6.14
C LEU A 726 -36.77 2.66 -4.71
N TYR A 727 -37.90 2.10 -4.25
CA TYR A 727 -37.95 1.56 -2.89
C TYR A 727 -37.22 0.21 -2.76
N MET A 728 -37.10 -0.59 -3.84
CA MET A 728 -36.29 -1.81 -3.83
C MET A 728 -34.82 -1.45 -3.60
N ILE A 729 -34.28 -0.55 -4.42
CA ILE A 729 -32.90 -0.07 -4.30
C ILE A 729 -32.69 0.60 -2.94
N GLY A 730 -33.61 1.48 -2.51
CA GLY A 730 -33.52 2.12 -1.19
C GLY A 730 -33.50 1.11 -0.03
N SER A 731 -34.28 0.03 -0.12
CA SER A 731 -34.27 -1.04 0.89
C SER A 731 -32.98 -1.87 0.90
N LEU A 732 -32.36 -2.05 -0.27
CA LEU A 732 -31.07 -2.74 -0.40
C LEU A 732 -29.92 -1.87 0.12
N LEU A 733 -29.93 -0.58 -0.18
CA LEU A 733 -28.97 0.39 0.38
C LEU A 733 -29.07 0.42 1.90
N LEU A 734 -30.28 0.51 2.46
CA LEU A 734 -30.49 0.45 3.91
C LEU A 734 -29.90 -0.83 4.51
N THR A 735 -30.11 -1.97 3.83
CA THR A 735 -29.62 -3.27 4.29
C THR A 735 -28.09 -3.32 4.22
N TYR A 736 -27.50 -2.86 3.12
CA TYR A 736 -26.04 -2.79 2.95
C TYR A 736 -25.38 -1.96 4.05
N TYR A 737 -25.83 -0.72 4.27
CA TYR A 737 -25.25 0.14 5.29
C TYR A 737 -25.46 -0.41 6.71
N THR A 738 -26.57 -1.11 6.95
CA THR A 738 -26.76 -1.81 8.23
C THR A 738 -25.80 -2.99 8.39
N SER A 739 -25.54 -3.74 7.31
CA SER A 739 -24.65 -4.89 7.32
C SER A 739 -23.18 -4.52 7.46
N ILE A 740 -22.72 -3.49 6.76
CA ILE A 740 -21.35 -3.00 6.92
C ILE A 740 -21.15 -2.38 8.31
N ALA A 741 -22.15 -1.71 8.89
CA ALA A 741 -22.09 -1.25 10.27
C ALA A 741 -21.96 -2.42 11.28
N ILE A 742 -22.65 -3.53 11.04
CA ILE A 742 -22.48 -4.75 11.84
C ILE A 742 -21.07 -5.33 11.66
N ALA A 743 -20.54 -5.35 10.44
CA ALA A 743 -19.19 -5.80 10.18
C ALA A 743 -18.15 -4.92 10.91
N GLU A 744 -18.28 -3.59 10.83
CA GLU A 744 -17.40 -2.65 11.55
C GLU A 744 -17.46 -2.87 13.07
N LEU A 745 -18.65 -3.07 13.64
CA LEU A 745 -18.80 -3.42 15.06
C LEU A 745 -18.10 -4.72 15.44
N ILE A 746 -18.04 -5.70 14.55
CA ILE A 746 -17.39 -7.01 14.80
C ILE A 746 -15.88 -6.88 14.66
N PHE A 747 -15.40 -6.39 13.52
CA PHE A 747 -13.97 -6.42 13.19
C PHE A 747 -13.21 -5.24 13.82
N VAL A 748 -13.74 -4.03 13.72
CA VAL A 748 -13.07 -2.82 14.23
C VAL A 748 -13.29 -2.71 15.73
N ASN A 749 -14.55 -2.60 16.18
CA ASN A 749 -14.83 -2.39 17.60
C ASN A 749 -14.69 -3.65 18.47
N GLY A 750 -14.84 -4.84 17.87
CA GLY A 750 -14.81 -6.11 18.58
C GLY A 750 -13.45 -6.80 18.58
N LEU A 751 -12.82 -6.90 17.41
CA LEU A 751 -11.55 -7.61 17.21
C LEU A 751 -10.32 -6.69 17.20
N GLY A 752 -10.51 -5.37 17.04
CA GLY A 752 -9.43 -4.38 17.15
C GLY A 752 -8.66 -4.12 15.86
N TYR A 753 -9.21 -4.48 14.70
CA TYR A 753 -8.64 -4.09 13.40
C TYR A 753 -8.78 -2.59 13.17
N ASP A 754 -7.85 -1.97 12.46
CA ASP A 754 -7.86 -0.53 12.16
C ASP A 754 -9.04 -0.10 11.28
N GLY A 755 -9.61 -1.03 10.51
CA GLY A 755 -10.71 -0.78 9.62
C GLY A 755 -11.24 -2.03 8.94
N ILE A 756 -12.27 -1.84 8.12
CA ILE A 756 -12.73 -2.83 7.14
C ILE A 756 -11.80 -2.75 5.93
N SER A 757 -11.32 -3.90 5.42
CA SER A 757 -10.36 -3.91 4.30
C SER A 757 -10.94 -3.16 3.10
N TRP A 758 -10.14 -2.34 2.42
CA TRP A 758 -10.58 -1.41 1.38
C TRP A 758 -11.42 -2.04 0.25
N ALA A 759 -11.19 -3.31 -0.08
CA ALA A 759 -11.93 -4.03 -1.13
C ALA A 759 -13.34 -4.48 -0.69
N VAL A 760 -13.55 -4.63 0.62
CA VAL A 760 -14.74 -5.22 1.23
C VAL A 760 -16.00 -4.38 1.02
N PRO A 761 -16.00 -3.04 1.16
CA PRO A 761 -17.18 -2.22 0.86
C PRO A 761 -17.69 -2.43 -0.56
N PHE A 762 -16.78 -2.45 -1.55
CA PHE A 762 -17.12 -2.64 -2.96
C PHE A 762 -17.74 -4.01 -3.22
N PHE A 763 -17.01 -5.07 -2.92
CA PHE A 763 -17.48 -6.42 -3.22
C PHE A 763 -18.66 -6.82 -2.34
N GLY A 764 -18.67 -6.43 -1.06
CA GLY A 764 -19.82 -6.61 -0.18
C GLY A 764 -21.08 -5.92 -0.71
N PHE A 765 -20.95 -4.71 -1.27
CA PHE A 765 -22.05 -3.98 -1.89
C PHE A 765 -22.57 -4.69 -3.13
N VAL A 766 -21.68 -4.98 -4.08
CA VAL A 766 -22.02 -5.62 -5.36
C VAL A 766 -22.72 -6.97 -5.10
N MET A 767 -22.17 -7.80 -4.21
CA MET A 767 -22.72 -9.10 -3.86
C MET A 767 -24.11 -8.97 -3.21
N LEU A 768 -24.26 -8.08 -2.23
CA LEU A 768 -25.53 -7.88 -1.53
C LEU A 768 -26.60 -7.32 -2.45
N VAL A 769 -26.28 -6.35 -3.30
CA VAL A 769 -27.21 -5.79 -4.29
C VAL A 769 -27.62 -6.86 -5.30
N ALA A 770 -26.67 -7.57 -5.89
CA ALA A 770 -26.93 -8.63 -6.86
C ALA A 770 -27.90 -9.68 -6.31
N LEU A 771 -27.62 -10.19 -5.11
CA LEU A 771 -28.40 -11.25 -4.47
C LEU A 771 -29.72 -10.74 -3.87
N GLY A 772 -29.71 -9.56 -3.28
CA GLY A 772 -30.89 -8.97 -2.64
C GLY A 772 -31.93 -8.48 -3.66
N VAL A 773 -31.50 -7.99 -4.83
CA VAL A 773 -32.42 -7.65 -5.92
C VAL A 773 -33.27 -8.85 -6.30
N ASP A 774 -32.67 -10.03 -6.47
CA ASP A 774 -33.38 -11.24 -6.93
C ASP A 774 -34.61 -11.56 -6.07
N TYR A 775 -34.48 -11.54 -4.75
CA TYR A 775 -35.60 -11.82 -3.86
C TYR A 775 -36.73 -10.79 -3.96
N SER A 776 -36.33 -9.53 -4.17
CA SER A 776 -37.26 -8.43 -4.42
C SER A 776 -38.01 -8.66 -5.72
N ILE A 777 -37.31 -9.11 -6.76
CA ILE A 777 -37.88 -9.43 -8.07
C ILE A 777 -38.89 -10.56 -7.92
N PHE A 778 -38.53 -11.65 -7.24
CA PHE A 778 -39.42 -12.80 -7.03
C PHE A 778 -40.72 -12.42 -6.31
N LEU A 779 -40.65 -11.63 -5.23
CA LEU A 779 -41.84 -11.18 -4.51
C LEU A 779 -42.72 -10.25 -5.36
N LEU A 780 -42.10 -9.26 -6.02
CA LEU A 780 -42.82 -8.21 -6.75
C LEU A 780 -43.33 -8.66 -8.11
N ASP A 781 -42.65 -9.59 -8.78
CA ASP A 781 -43.15 -10.22 -10.01
C ASP A 781 -44.39 -11.05 -9.70
N ARG A 782 -44.37 -11.82 -8.60
CA ARG A 782 -45.55 -12.54 -8.13
C ARG A 782 -46.69 -11.59 -7.73
N PHE A 783 -46.39 -10.52 -7.01
CA PHE A 783 -47.37 -9.46 -6.69
C PHE A 783 -47.99 -8.85 -7.94
N ARG A 784 -47.19 -8.61 -8.99
CA ARG A 784 -47.68 -8.11 -10.26
C ARG A 784 -48.56 -9.10 -10.98
N GLU A 785 -48.21 -10.37 -10.98
CA GLU A 785 -49.03 -11.45 -11.56
C GLU A 785 -50.40 -11.53 -10.89
N GLU A 786 -50.45 -11.53 -9.55
CA GLU A 786 -51.70 -11.59 -8.79
C GLU A 786 -52.53 -10.30 -8.95
N SER A 787 -51.89 -9.13 -9.00
CA SER A 787 -52.56 -7.84 -9.26
C SER A 787 -53.15 -7.76 -10.68
N ALA A 788 -52.47 -8.35 -11.68
CA ALA A 788 -52.97 -8.42 -13.05
C ALA A 788 -54.26 -9.25 -13.18
N ASN A 789 -54.51 -10.17 -12.25
CA ASN A 789 -55.75 -10.96 -12.19
C ASN A 789 -56.94 -10.19 -11.59
N GLY A 790 -56.80 -8.88 -11.33
CA GLY A 790 -57.87 -8.01 -10.84
C GLY A 790 -58.07 -8.04 -9.32
N VAL A 791 -57.14 -8.64 -8.58
CA VAL A 791 -57.14 -8.70 -7.12
C VAL A 791 -56.70 -7.34 -6.52
N SER A 792 -57.21 -6.98 -5.35
CA SER A 792 -56.79 -5.75 -4.65
C SER A 792 -55.29 -5.76 -4.34
N VAL A 793 -54.63 -4.60 -4.25
CA VAL A 793 -53.18 -4.51 -3.93
C VAL A 793 -52.85 -5.25 -2.63
N ARG A 794 -53.72 -5.12 -1.62
CA ARG A 794 -53.53 -5.77 -0.31
C ARG A 794 -53.64 -7.30 -0.40
N ASP A 795 -54.64 -7.80 -1.11
CA ASP A 795 -54.88 -9.25 -1.22
C ASP A 795 -53.87 -9.91 -2.16
N ALA A 796 -53.46 -9.22 -3.22
CA ALA A 796 -52.39 -9.65 -4.12
C ALA A 796 -51.07 -9.76 -3.35
N MET A 797 -50.71 -8.73 -2.57
CA MET A 797 -49.49 -8.76 -1.75
C MET A 797 -49.54 -9.84 -0.68
N ARG A 798 -50.67 -10.03 0.01
CA ARG A 798 -50.84 -11.12 0.99
C ARG A 798 -50.63 -12.49 0.36
N THR A 799 -51.20 -12.71 -0.82
CA THR A 799 -51.09 -13.99 -1.55
C THR A 799 -49.65 -14.23 -2.00
N SER A 800 -48.98 -13.20 -2.52
CA SER A 800 -47.57 -13.29 -2.91
C SER A 800 -46.67 -13.58 -1.73
N MET A 801 -46.85 -12.90 -0.59
CA MET A 801 -46.07 -13.16 0.62
C MET A 801 -46.23 -14.60 1.14
N ALA A 802 -47.45 -15.14 1.10
CA ALA A 802 -47.71 -16.51 1.55
C ALA A 802 -46.98 -17.56 0.68
N LYS A 803 -47.00 -17.36 -0.64
CA LYS A 803 -46.39 -18.27 -1.62
C LYS A 803 -44.87 -18.14 -1.70
N MET A 804 -44.35 -16.91 -1.68
CA MET A 804 -42.92 -16.65 -1.89
C MET A 804 -42.10 -16.76 -0.61
N GLY A 805 -42.71 -16.62 0.57
CA GLY A 805 -41.97 -16.56 1.83
C GLY A 805 -41.14 -17.81 2.15
N THR A 806 -41.66 -19.02 1.92
CA THR A 806 -40.91 -20.26 2.16
C THR A 806 -39.73 -20.40 1.20
N VAL A 807 -39.93 -19.96 -0.05
CA VAL A 807 -38.90 -19.99 -1.10
C VAL A 807 -37.76 -19.04 -0.74
N ILE A 808 -38.08 -17.79 -0.42
CA ILE A 808 -37.10 -16.76 -0.06
C ILE A 808 -36.31 -17.13 1.20
N ILE A 809 -36.96 -17.65 2.25
CA ILE A 809 -36.24 -18.08 3.47
C ILE A 809 -35.26 -19.21 3.15
N THR A 810 -35.70 -20.19 2.36
CA THR A 810 -34.84 -21.34 2.01
C THR A 810 -33.64 -20.87 1.20
N ALA A 811 -33.88 -19.98 0.22
CA ALA A 811 -32.82 -19.36 -0.58
C ALA A 811 -31.84 -18.55 0.27
N ALA A 812 -32.32 -17.73 1.19
CA ALA A 812 -31.49 -16.93 2.08
C ALA A 812 -30.60 -17.79 2.99
N ILE A 813 -31.12 -18.93 3.49
CA ILE A 813 -30.33 -19.88 4.29
C ILE A 813 -29.27 -20.56 3.42
N ILE A 814 -29.59 -20.93 2.18
CA ILE A 814 -28.63 -21.54 1.26
C ILE A 814 -27.51 -20.59 0.92
N LEU A 815 -27.84 -19.37 0.52
CA LEU A 815 -26.84 -18.36 0.21
C LEU A 815 -26.01 -17.99 1.44
N ALA A 816 -26.63 -17.81 2.62
CA ALA A 816 -25.88 -17.60 3.85
C ALA A 816 -24.91 -18.77 4.15
N GLY A 817 -25.31 -20.00 3.85
CA GLY A 817 -24.43 -21.18 3.94
C GLY A 817 -23.27 -21.14 2.95
N THR A 818 -23.53 -20.78 1.68
CA THR A 818 -22.50 -20.65 0.64
C THR A 818 -21.45 -19.61 1.02
N PHE A 819 -21.86 -18.42 1.48
CA PHE A 819 -20.91 -17.40 1.95
C PHE A 819 -20.26 -17.79 3.28
N GLY A 820 -20.98 -18.51 4.16
CA GLY A 820 -20.42 -19.04 5.41
C GLY A 820 -19.27 -20.02 5.19
N ALA A 821 -19.23 -20.71 4.05
CA ALA A 821 -18.12 -21.57 3.65
C ALA A 821 -16.82 -20.81 3.35
N MET A 822 -16.86 -19.47 3.21
CA MET A 822 -15.68 -18.61 3.05
C MET A 822 -15.06 -18.21 4.39
N MET A 823 -15.75 -18.36 5.53
CA MET A 823 -15.18 -17.99 6.84
C MET A 823 -13.88 -18.73 7.21
N PRO A 824 -13.66 -20.02 6.86
CA PRO A 824 -12.40 -20.70 7.11
C PRO A 824 -11.36 -20.50 5.98
N SER A 825 -11.45 -19.44 5.17
CA SER A 825 -10.50 -19.17 4.08
C SER A 825 -9.09 -18.85 4.57
N GLY A 826 -8.95 -18.23 5.75
CA GLY A 826 -7.65 -17.71 6.21
C GLY A 826 -7.28 -16.33 5.65
N VAL A 827 -8.20 -15.70 4.90
CA VAL A 827 -8.04 -14.35 4.34
C VAL A 827 -9.09 -13.41 4.92
N LEU A 828 -8.66 -12.34 5.60
CA LEU A 828 -9.53 -11.45 6.36
C LEU A 828 -10.62 -10.80 5.49
N SER A 829 -10.26 -10.20 4.35
CA SER A 829 -11.21 -9.56 3.43
C SER A 829 -12.35 -10.49 3.00
N LEU A 830 -12.06 -11.77 2.76
CA LEU A 830 -13.07 -12.77 2.41
C LEU A 830 -14.03 -13.05 3.57
N VAL A 831 -13.51 -13.12 4.79
CA VAL A 831 -14.33 -13.29 6.00
C VAL A 831 -15.22 -12.07 6.23
N GLN A 832 -14.69 -10.86 6.02
CA GLN A 832 -15.46 -9.62 6.14
C GLN A 832 -16.55 -9.51 5.06
N ILE A 833 -16.24 -9.80 3.79
CA ILE A 833 -17.24 -9.85 2.70
C ILE A 833 -18.32 -10.88 3.02
N ALA A 834 -17.93 -12.09 3.43
CA ALA A 834 -18.89 -13.13 3.83
C ALA A 834 -19.79 -12.64 4.96
N THR A 835 -19.25 -11.94 5.95
CA THR A 835 -20.01 -11.38 7.07
C THR A 835 -21.03 -10.34 6.61
N ILE A 836 -20.63 -9.40 5.74
CA ILE A 836 -21.54 -8.39 5.18
C ILE A 836 -22.67 -9.05 4.38
N VAL A 837 -22.32 -10.02 3.53
CA VAL A 837 -23.31 -10.69 2.67
C VAL A 837 -24.24 -11.57 3.50
N ILE A 838 -23.75 -12.36 4.46
CA ILE A 838 -24.58 -13.22 5.32
C ILE A 838 -25.54 -12.36 6.15
N THR A 839 -25.02 -11.36 6.86
CA THR A 839 -25.85 -10.47 7.69
C THR A 839 -26.86 -9.74 6.82
N GLY A 840 -26.44 -9.27 5.64
CA GLY A 840 -27.27 -8.56 4.68
C GLY A 840 -28.39 -9.40 4.11
N LEU A 841 -28.11 -10.63 3.67
CA LEU A 841 -29.13 -11.52 3.12
C LEU A 841 -30.13 -11.97 4.18
N LEU A 842 -29.67 -12.22 5.40
CA LEU A 842 -30.56 -12.58 6.52
C LEU A 842 -31.41 -11.38 6.93
N LEU A 843 -30.82 -10.20 7.09
CA LEU A 843 -31.54 -8.95 7.38
C LEU A 843 -32.55 -8.64 6.26
N TYR A 844 -32.13 -8.77 5.01
CA TYR A 844 -32.98 -8.48 3.85
C TYR A 844 -34.14 -9.48 3.75
N GLY A 845 -33.83 -10.77 3.66
CA GLY A 845 -34.82 -11.82 3.43
C GLY A 845 -35.77 -12.06 4.61
N LEU A 846 -35.32 -11.86 5.85
CA LEU A 846 -36.12 -12.16 7.05
C LEU A 846 -36.80 -10.94 7.66
N ILE A 847 -36.30 -9.73 7.43
CA ILE A 847 -36.80 -8.52 8.09
C ILE A 847 -37.23 -7.48 7.05
N VAL A 848 -36.31 -6.95 6.25
CA VAL A 848 -36.57 -5.80 5.37
C VAL A 848 -37.58 -6.14 4.27
N LEU A 849 -37.36 -7.24 3.54
CA LEU A 849 -38.23 -7.66 2.45
C LEU A 849 -39.68 -7.99 2.91
N PRO A 850 -39.94 -8.78 3.97
CA PRO A 850 -41.32 -9.06 4.39
C PRO A 850 -42.03 -7.89 5.11
N LEU A 851 -41.28 -6.93 5.68
CA LEU A 851 -41.86 -5.83 6.47
C LEU A 851 -41.90 -4.50 5.74
N LEU A 852 -40.82 -4.10 5.07
CA LEU A 852 -40.68 -2.79 4.43
C LEU A 852 -41.35 -2.77 3.05
N ILE A 853 -41.01 -3.73 2.19
CA ILE A 853 -41.48 -3.75 0.80
C ILE A 853 -43.02 -3.79 0.71
N PRO A 854 -43.74 -4.74 1.37
CA PRO A 854 -45.20 -4.74 1.39
C PRO A 854 -45.81 -3.49 2.01
N ALA A 855 -45.21 -2.94 3.07
CA ALA A 855 -45.72 -1.74 3.73
C ALA A 855 -45.66 -0.53 2.79
N ILE A 856 -44.57 -0.35 2.05
CA ILE A 856 -44.44 0.70 1.04
C ILE A 856 -45.42 0.46 -0.11
N SER A 857 -45.47 -0.76 -0.67
CA SER A 857 -46.38 -1.07 -1.79
C SER A 857 -47.86 -0.84 -1.43
N VAL A 858 -48.29 -1.21 -0.23
CA VAL A 858 -49.67 -0.98 0.22
C VAL A 858 -49.95 0.49 0.54
N SER A 859 -48.95 1.24 1.01
CA SER A 859 -49.09 2.68 1.28
C SER A 859 -49.23 3.51 0.01
N PHE A 860 -48.51 3.15 -1.05
CA PHE A 860 -48.62 3.78 -2.37
C PHE A 860 -49.84 3.28 -3.17
N ASP A 861 -50.42 2.12 -2.82
CA ASP A 861 -51.58 1.49 -3.47
C ASP A 861 -51.45 1.49 -5.01
N ARG A 862 -52.32 2.20 -5.75
CA ARG A 862 -52.24 2.30 -7.22
C ARG A 862 -51.04 3.09 -7.71
N GLY A 863 -50.46 3.97 -6.88
CA GLY A 863 -49.29 4.78 -7.19
C GLY A 863 -48.02 3.96 -7.44
N VAL A 864 -47.98 2.71 -6.96
CA VAL A 864 -46.86 1.78 -7.21
C VAL A 864 -46.63 1.53 -8.71
N TRP A 865 -47.65 1.71 -9.56
CA TRP A 865 -47.55 1.49 -11.01
C TRP A 865 -47.17 2.74 -11.80
N TRP A 866 -46.91 3.87 -11.15
CA TRP A 866 -46.61 5.12 -11.83
C TRP A 866 -45.24 5.06 -12.56
N PRO A 867 -45.12 5.65 -13.77
CA PRO A 867 -46.10 6.42 -14.56
C PRO A 867 -46.94 5.58 -15.54
N PHE A 868 -46.59 4.31 -15.75
CA PHE A 868 -47.12 3.53 -16.87
C PHE A 868 -48.52 2.94 -16.61
N GLY A 869 -48.92 2.86 -15.34
CA GLY A 869 -50.25 2.45 -14.89
C GLY A 869 -50.53 0.95 -15.05
N ASN A 870 -51.39 0.41 -14.19
CA ASN A 870 -51.91 -0.95 -14.36
C ASN A 870 -53.01 -0.92 -15.44
N LYS A 871 -52.62 -0.94 -16.73
CA LYS A 871 -53.61 -1.01 -17.83
C LYS A 871 -54.42 -2.29 -17.63
N LYS A 872 -55.69 -2.14 -17.22
CA LYS A 872 -56.68 -3.22 -17.32
C LYS A 872 -56.59 -3.80 -18.73
N ARG A 873 -56.15 -5.05 -18.88
CA ARG A 873 -56.53 -5.82 -20.06
C ARG A 873 -58.02 -6.07 -19.90
N SER A 874 -58.81 -5.26 -20.61
CA SER A 874 -60.26 -5.36 -20.70
C SER A 874 -60.69 -6.71 -21.24
#